data_AF-A0A3D5SBF7-F1
#
_entry.id   AF-A0A3D5SBF7-F1
#
_cell.length_a   1.000
_cell.length_b   1.000
_cell.length_c   1.000
_cell.angle_alpha   90.00
_cell.angle_beta   90.00
_cell.angle_gamma   90.00
#
_symmetry.space_group_name_H-M   'P 1'
#
loop_
_entity.id
_entity.type
_entity.pdbx_description
1 polymer ?
#
loop_
_entity_poly.entity_id
_entity_poly.type
_entity_poly.pdbx_seq_one_letter_code
_entity_poly.pdbx_strand_id
1 'polypeptide(L)'
;MTISQLFLQISGAINRKPIVSSHKKERPHVNQTNTAIKKAASPLPFRSSQSAFDVVEPELVEALSRVSEQLNLLVEQSLNDATPADALIKKLSSQLDEVAGVFSLLGLSVAADLSVQLGQAVESVYQGRSDENGGITARESDALFQCVYLLPRFFEYVQTTGVASPLLLAPCFYALASAGLSSFVTESTLIEFEYQLNDWVEANNKPSDNTLLVSTAPEVMELTLVPLANAEDESEASSLEEDITEPVVDNIEEQQKTFRRLRQMYQTGLIGLLRDSDVSAKLVLIDRVAERAIDLCHGSVNAAVWRLVKKLVAAFNSKTLELTPQRRHFFTKFDRSLKRLEKDPLHGMHSLPDTAVLAELTLLLLLAEPQNVNDEDLNQLGRFTPLPWNDKALVAHREAMERSTYKALLSMLDVVKDELLGAKRILDMMSESGLCESDDINTLVTNCERISAVLKVSGYVAATAPIDQSIEQINSWRIESPDQEALLHVANMILYIENALLTGSLLDSVDSQEAQSTVAKGLLQQAQMNLYEESKSNIGLAKRAVIAYIDSNYDREHIANVAVCLESIGGAFSIIGIENAEILMNRCAVLLNTAYQGNSNEGVVDDWLERLADALVSVEYLLEELAAGRAVDNMVDKLIDDSVLALQ
;
A
#
# COMPACT_ATOMS: atom_id res chain seq x y z
N MET A 1 39.46 34.21 24.12
CA MET A 1 39.05 32.79 24.01
C MET A 1 39.74 32.27 22.77
N THR A 2 40.62 31.28 22.88
CA THR A 2 41.44 30.82 21.74
C THR A 2 40.58 30.06 20.74
N ILE A 3 40.83 30.17 19.43
CA ILE A 3 40.09 29.50 18.34
C ILE A 3 39.99 27.97 18.55
N SER A 4 40.98 27.35 19.21
CA SER A 4 40.91 25.94 19.66
C SER A 4 39.81 25.64 20.69
N GLN A 5 39.33 26.62 21.48
CA GLN A 5 38.18 26.48 22.38
C GLN A 5 36.84 26.59 21.65
N LEU A 6 36.76 27.37 20.56
CA LEU A 6 35.58 27.46 19.70
C LEU A 6 35.38 26.11 18.97
N PHE A 7 36.46 25.53 18.44
CA PHE A 7 36.45 24.21 17.80
C PHE A 7 36.12 23.04 18.76
N LEU A 8 36.55 23.11 20.02
CA LEU A 8 36.18 22.11 21.04
C LEU A 8 34.70 22.22 21.46
N GLN A 9 34.11 23.41 21.39
CA GLN A 9 32.66 23.58 21.62
C GLN A 9 31.83 23.11 20.42
N ILE A 10 32.29 23.35 19.19
CA ILE A 10 31.63 22.87 17.96
C ILE A 10 31.72 21.34 17.85
N SER A 11 32.90 20.76 18.10
CA SER A 11 33.07 19.29 18.15
C SER A 11 32.30 18.64 19.33
N GLY A 12 32.15 19.36 20.46
CA GLY A 12 31.35 18.93 21.60
C GLY A 12 29.83 19.06 21.40
N ALA A 13 29.37 19.95 20.52
CA ALA A 13 27.97 20.12 20.16
C ALA A 13 27.50 19.05 19.15
N ILE A 14 28.38 18.65 18.22
CA ILE A 14 28.12 17.63 17.19
C ILE A 14 27.88 16.22 17.78
N ASN A 15 28.30 15.96 19.02
CA ASN A 15 28.22 14.63 19.65
C ASN A 15 27.18 14.51 20.79
N ARG A 16 26.28 15.48 20.96
CA ARG A 16 25.23 15.41 21.99
C ARG A 16 23.89 14.98 21.38
N LYS A 17 23.50 13.73 21.62
CA LYS A 17 22.09 13.30 21.54
C LYS A 17 21.22 14.20 22.45
N PRO A 18 20.01 14.60 22.02
CA PRO A 18 19.13 15.39 22.86
C PRO A 18 18.66 14.57 24.07
N ILE A 19 18.86 15.16 25.25
CA ILE A 19 18.37 14.64 26.53
C ILE A 19 16.86 14.86 26.57
N VAL A 20 16.10 13.79 26.35
CA VAL A 20 14.67 13.74 26.69
C VAL A 20 14.55 13.76 28.22
N SER A 21 13.83 14.75 28.72
CA SER A 21 13.53 14.95 30.14
C SER A 21 12.88 13.71 30.76
N SER A 22 13.54 13.19 31.79
CA SER A 22 13.07 12.09 32.63
C SER A 22 11.83 12.48 33.44
N HIS A 23 10.66 11.95 33.09
CA HIS A 23 9.57 11.81 34.06
C HIS A 23 9.76 10.52 34.87
N LYS A 24 9.77 10.72 36.20
CA LYS A 24 9.89 9.74 37.29
C LYS A 24 9.22 8.39 36.99
N LYS A 25 10.01 7.31 37.08
CA LYS A 25 9.53 5.98 37.47
C LYS A 25 10.13 5.64 38.82
N GLU A 26 9.28 5.63 39.85
CA GLU A 26 9.56 5.02 41.14
C GLU A 26 9.87 3.53 40.93
N ARG A 27 10.92 3.04 41.59
CA ARG A 27 11.14 1.61 41.79
C ARG A 27 10.26 1.16 42.97
N PRO A 28 9.86 -0.10 42.99
CA PRO A 28 10.35 -0.89 44.11
C PRO A 28 10.89 -2.27 43.70
N HIS A 29 12.03 -2.57 44.33
CA HIS A 29 12.46 -3.84 44.87
C HIS A 29 12.18 -5.15 44.13
N VAL A 30 13.28 -5.71 43.63
CA VAL A 30 13.54 -7.13 43.41
C VAL A 30 13.17 -7.93 44.67
N ASN A 31 12.26 -8.88 44.52
CA ASN A 31 12.32 -10.14 45.25
C ASN A 31 12.22 -11.27 44.24
N GLN A 32 13.31 -11.99 44.09
CA GLN A 32 13.40 -13.24 43.34
C GLN A 32 12.58 -14.31 44.08
N THR A 33 11.53 -14.82 43.43
CA THR A 33 11.06 -16.18 43.67
C THR A 33 10.90 -16.88 42.33
N ASN A 34 11.78 -17.85 42.13
CA ASN A 34 11.72 -18.84 41.06
C ASN A 34 10.35 -19.50 41.00
N THR A 35 9.63 -19.30 39.90
CA THR A 35 8.63 -20.25 39.40
C THR A 35 8.80 -20.39 37.90
N ALA A 36 9.30 -21.56 37.51
CA ALA A 36 9.41 -21.99 36.14
C ALA A 36 8.04 -21.98 35.46
N ILE A 37 7.83 -21.05 34.52
CA ILE A 37 6.71 -21.12 33.59
C ILE A 37 7.25 -21.74 32.31
N LYS A 38 6.77 -22.96 32.07
CA LYS A 38 7.01 -23.76 30.88
C LYS A 38 6.74 -22.94 29.62
N LYS A 39 7.73 -22.97 28.72
CA LYS A 39 7.62 -22.67 27.29
C LYS A 39 6.37 -23.39 26.75
N ALA A 40 5.28 -22.65 26.53
CA ALA A 40 4.10 -23.19 25.86
C ALA A 40 4.40 -23.22 24.36
N ALA A 41 4.46 -24.43 23.82
CA ALA A 41 4.56 -24.69 22.39
C ALA A 41 3.16 -24.83 21.78
N SER A 42 3.02 -24.30 20.56
CA SER A 42 2.22 -24.82 19.42
C SER A 42 0.70 -24.54 19.36
N PRO A 43 0.02 -24.70 18.19
CA PRO A 43 0.46 -24.43 16.79
C PRO A 43 -0.66 -23.90 15.83
N LEU A 44 -0.25 -23.36 14.68
CA LEU A 44 -0.84 -23.69 13.37
C LEU A 44 0.30 -24.21 12.46
N PRO A 45 0.06 -25.22 11.61
CA PRO A 45 1.13 -25.94 10.94
C PRO A 45 1.45 -25.29 9.58
N PHE A 46 2.30 -24.27 9.55
CA PHE A 46 3.06 -23.96 8.34
C PHE A 46 4.48 -24.50 8.51
N ARG A 47 4.60 -25.80 8.24
CA ARG A 47 5.85 -26.44 7.81
C ARG A 47 5.53 -27.22 6.56
N SER A 48 5.27 -26.52 5.46
CA SER A 48 5.91 -26.92 4.21
C SER A 48 7.42 -26.89 4.50
N SER A 49 8.09 -27.99 4.24
CA SER A 49 9.54 -28.08 4.40
C SER A 49 10.18 -26.90 3.68
N GLN A 50 11.06 -26.11 4.31
CA GLN A 50 11.86 -25.09 3.60
C GLN A 50 12.48 -25.66 2.31
N SER A 51 12.81 -26.97 2.31
CA SER A 51 13.26 -27.71 1.13
C SER A 51 12.28 -27.81 -0.04
N ALA A 52 10.98 -27.64 0.15
CA ALA A 52 9.99 -27.62 -0.94
C ALA A 52 9.89 -26.22 -1.57
N PHE A 53 10.10 -25.16 -0.76
CA PHE A 53 10.20 -23.79 -1.24
C PHE A 53 11.51 -23.60 -2.03
N ASP A 54 12.64 -24.04 -1.49
CA ASP A 54 13.98 -23.88 -2.13
C ASP A 54 14.11 -24.61 -3.49
N VAL A 55 13.32 -25.67 -3.72
CA VAL A 55 13.37 -26.47 -4.97
C VAL A 55 12.49 -25.87 -6.07
N VAL A 56 11.37 -25.25 -5.70
CA VAL A 56 10.35 -24.76 -6.65
C VAL A 56 10.45 -23.25 -6.87
N GLU A 57 11.17 -22.54 -6.01
CA GLU A 57 11.43 -21.10 -6.07
C GLU A 57 11.93 -20.58 -7.44
N PRO A 58 13.01 -21.11 -8.04
CA PRO A 58 13.52 -20.55 -9.30
C PRO A 58 12.53 -20.76 -10.45
N GLU A 59 11.82 -21.90 -10.48
CA GLU A 59 10.83 -22.20 -11.51
C GLU A 59 9.58 -21.32 -11.36
N LEU A 60 9.13 -21.06 -10.12
CA LEU A 60 7.95 -20.22 -9.88
C LEU A 60 8.23 -18.74 -10.15
N VAL A 61 9.39 -18.23 -9.75
CA VAL A 61 9.82 -16.86 -10.06
C VAL A 61 9.97 -16.68 -11.57
N GLU A 62 10.56 -17.64 -12.27
CA GLU A 62 10.68 -17.60 -13.73
C GLU A 62 9.30 -17.68 -14.41
N ALA A 63 8.40 -18.55 -13.94
CA ALA A 63 7.04 -18.67 -14.47
C ALA A 63 6.25 -17.37 -14.28
N LEU A 64 6.31 -16.76 -13.10
CA LEU A 64 5.65 -15.49 -12.80
C LEU A 64 6.24 -14.33 -13.62
N SER A 65 7.56 -14.30 -13.83
CA SER A 65 8.22 -13.31 -14.71
C SER A 65 7.75 -13.47 -16.16
N ARG A 66 7.64 -14.70 -16.66
CA ARG A 66 7.14 -15.00 -18.01
C ARG A 66 5.67 -14.61 -18.18
N VAL A 67 4.84 -14.82 -17.16
CA VAL A 67 3.44 -14.37 -17.14
C VAL A 67 3.37 -12.85 -17.22
N SER A 68 4.20 -12.15 -16.43
CA SER A 68 4.26 -10.68 -16.46
C SER A 68 4.66 -10.15 -17.84
N GLU A 69 5.70 -10.73 -18.44
CA GLU A 69 6.19 -10.33 -19.76
C GLU A 69 5.14 -10.57 -20.85
N GLN A 70 4.49 -11.73 -20.87
CA GLN A 70 3.47 -12.05 -21.86
C GLN A 70 2.21 -11.21 -21.69
N LEU A 71 1.84 -10.83 -20.47
CA LEU A 71 0.71 -9.95 -20.23
C LEU A 71 1.03 -8.51 -20.67
N ASN A 72 2.24 -8.01 -20.39
CA ASN A 72 2.73 -6.73 -20.93
C ASN A 72 2.67 -6.72 -22.45
N LEU A 73 3.21 -7.76 -23.10
CA LEU A 73 3.17 -7.90 -24.56
C LEU A 73 1.74 -7.98 -25.09
N LEU A 74 0.82 -8.64 -24.39
CA LEU A 74 -0.58 -8.72 -24.80
C LEU A 74 -1.26 -7.35 -24.75
N VAL A 75 -0.99 -6.56 -23.71
CA VAL A 75 -1.52 -5.20 -23.57
C VAL A 75 -0.90 -4.27 -24.63
N GLU A 76 0.41 -4.35 -24.87
CA GLU A 76 1.10 -3.54 -25.89
C GLU A 76 0.67 -3.91 -27.32
N GLN A 77 0.56 -5.21 -27.63
CA GLN A 77 0.11 -5.70 -28.94
C GLN A 77 -1.38 -5.47 -29.19
N SER A 78 -2.19 -5.28 -28.12
CA SER A 78 -3.61 -4.93 -28.24
C SER A 78 -3.85 -3.59 -28.95
N LEU A 79 -2.81 -2.74 -29.06
CA LEU A 79 -2.86 -1.47 -29.79
C LEU A 79 -2.67 -1.62 -31.31
N ASN A 80 -2.09 -2.72 -31.82
CA ASN A 80 -1.59 -2.74 -33.21
C ASN A 80 -1.94 -3.94 -34.12
N ASP A 81 -2.37 -5.14 -33.65
CA ASP A 81 -2.84 -6.20 -34.60
C ASP A 81 -3.66 -7.34 -33.98
N ALA A 82 -4.45 -8.06 -34.80
CA ALA A 82 -5.51 -8.98 -34.36
C ALA A 82 -5.19 -10.50 -34.43
N THR A 83 -4.05 -10.94 -34.97
CA THR A 83 -3.87 -12.36 -35.36
C THR A 83 -2.80 -13.20 -34.63
N PRO A 84 -1.86 -12.67 -33.81
CA PRO A 84 -1.01 -13.49 -32.93
C PRO A 84 -1.53 -13.67 -31.48
N ALA A 85 -2.65 -13.03 -31.10
CA ALA A 85 -3.12 -12.96 -29.71
C ALA A 85 -3.68 -14.28 -29.14
N ASP A 86 -4.36 -15.10 -29.95
CA ASP A 86 -4.98 -16.36 -29.49
C ASP A 86 -3.98 -17.37 -28.90
N ALA A 87 -2.84 -17.52 -29.57
CA ALA A 87 -1.80 -18.46 -29.15
C ALA A 87 -1.11 -17.97 -27.85
N LEU A 88 -0.92 -16.66 -27.71
CA LEU A 88 -0.35 -16.04 -26.52
C LEU A 88 -1.29 -16.17 -25.32
N ILE A 89 -2.60 -15.98 -25.50
CA ILE A 89 -3.58 -16.12 -24.41
C ILE A 89 -3.67 -17.55 -23.91
N LYS A 90 -3.76 -18.53 -24.81
CA LYS A 90 -3.76 -19.95 -24.42
C LYS A 90 -2.50 -20.34 -23.68
N LYS A 91 -1.36 -19.78 -24.10
CA LYS A 91 -0.08 -19.99 -23.43
C LYS A 91 -0.08 -19.36 -22.03
N LEU A 92 -0.55 -18.12 -21.90
CA LEU A 92 -0.61 -17.40 -20.63
C LEU A 92 -1.57 -18.08 -19.64
N SER A 93 -2.75 -18.49 -20.10
CA SER A 93 -3.74 -19.24 -19.31
C SER A 93 -3.13 -20.55 -18.78
N SER A 94 -2.47 -21.33 -19.65
CA SER A 94 -1.76 -22.54 -19.25
C SER A 94 -0.65 -22.28 -18.22
N GLN A 95 0.11 -21.19 -18.35
CA GLN A 95 1.14 -20.82 -17.39
C GLN A 95 0.56 -20.39 -16.04
N LEU A 96 -0.57 -19.68 -16.05
CA LEU A 96 -1.28 -19.30 -14.83
C LEU A 96 -1.88 -20.50 -14.11
N ASP A 97 -2.35 -21.51 -14.83
CA ASP A 97 -2.79 -22.79 -14.26
C ASP A 97 -1.64 -23.57 -13.61
N GLU A 98 -0.47 -23.59 -14.25
CA GLU A 98 0.76 -24.19 -13.67
C GLU A 98 1.16 -23.47 -12.37
N VAL A 99 1.19 -22.14 -12.39
CA VAL A 99 1.46 -21.29 -11.22
C VAL A 99 0.44 -21.55 -10.10
N ALA A 100 -0.86 -21.67 -10.44
CA ALA A 100 -1.90 -22.00 -9.48
C ALA A 100 -1.68 -23.38 -8.85
N GLY A 101 -1.29 -24.37 -9.65
CA GLY A 101 -0.93 -25.71 -9.18
C GLY A 101 0.22 -25.68 -8.18
N VAL A 102 1.26 -24.88 -8.45
CA VAL A 102 2.39 -24.70 -7.54
C VAL A 102 1.95 -24.03 -6.23
N PHE A 103 1.17 -22.94 -6.28
CA PHE A 103 0.67 -22.28 -5.07
C PHE A 103 -0.19 -23.21 -4.21
N SER A 104 -1.01 -24.05 -4.83
CA SER A 104 -1.80 -25.08 -4.14
C SER A 104 -0.91 -26.09 -3.42
N LEU A 105 0.17 -26.56 -4.06
CA LEU A 105 1.15 -27.46 -3.44
C LEU A 105 1.90 -26.82 -2.25
N LEU A 106 2.10 -25.50 -2.30
CA LEU A 106 2.74 -24.73 -1.23
C LEU A 106 1.77 -24.38 -0.08
N GLY A 107 0.48 -24.72 -0.20
CA GLY A 107 -0.55 -24.41 0.78
C GLY A 107 -1.01 -22.95 0.76
N LEU A 108 -0.77 -22.24 -0.35
CA LEU A 108 -1.17 -20.85 -0.58
C LEU A 108 -2.45 -20.82 -1.43
N SER A 109 -3.56 -21.31 -0.89
CA SER A 109 -4.83 -21.47 -1.62
C SER A 109 -5.32 -20.17 -2.27
N VAL A 110 -5.27 -19.05 -1.54
CA VAL A 110 -5.75 -17.77 -2.07
C VAL A 110 -4.88 -17.21 -3.20
N ALA A 111 -3.58 -17.50 -3.19
CA ALA A 111 -2.70 -17.15 -4.31
C ALA A 111 -3.03 -18.02 -5.53
N ALA A 112 -3.32 -19.31 -5.33
CA ALA A 112 -3.76 -20.21 -6.40
C ALA A 112 -5.10 -19.76 -7.01
N ASP A 113 -6.07 -19.41 -6.16
CA ASP A 113 -7.37 -18.91 -6.61
C ASP A 113 -7.24 -17.60 -7.40
N LEU A 114 -6.33 -16.71 -6.97
CA LEU A 114 -6.04 -15.48 -7.70
C LEU A 114 -5.42 -15.77 -9.07
N SER A 115 -4.49 -16.73 -9.17
CA SER A 115 -3.89 -17.14 -10.45
C SER A 115 -4.93 -17.69 -11.42
N VAL A 116 -5.87 -18.52 -10.96
CA VAL A 116 -6.98 -19.04 -11.77
C VAL A 116 -7.91 -17.91 -12.22
N GLN A 117 -8.29 -17.00 -11.31
CA GLN A 117 -9.14 -15.86 -11.66
C GLN A 117 -8.45 -14.91 -12.64
N LEU A 118 -7.13 -14.72 -12.53
CA LEU A 118 -6.34 -13.94 -13.47
C LEU A 118 -6.34 -14.58 -14.86
N GLY A 119 -6.19 -15.90 -14.96
CA GLY A 119 -6.27 -16.62 -16.24
C GLY A 119 -7.64 -16.46 -16.91
N GLN A 120 -8.72 -16.62 -16.14
CA GLN A 120 -10.09 -16.40 -16.61
C GLN A 120 -10.35 -14.95 -17.02
N ALA A 121 -9.78 -13.98 -16.29
CA ALA A 121 -9.87 -12.56 -16.61
C ALA A 121 -9.20 -12.22 -17.94
N VAL A 122 -8.04 -12.80 -18.23
CA VAL A 122 -7.36 -12.62 -19.52
C VAL A 122 -8.17 -13.22 -20.66
N GLU A 123 -8.74 -14.40 -20.46
CA GLU A 123 -9.60 -15.03 -21.47
C GLU A 123 -10.87 -14.22 -21.74
N SER A 124 -11.49 -13.65 -20.69
CA SER A 124 -12.74 -12.88 -20.82
C SER A 124 -12.53 -11.54 -21.54
N VAL A 125 -11.44 -10.82 -21.23
CA VAL A 125 -11.04 -9.59 -21.94
C VAL A 125 -10.89 -9.86 -23.43
N TYR A 126 -10.32 -11.00 -23.81
CA TYR A 126 -10.13 -11.34 -25.20
C TYR A 126 -11.41 -11.80 -25.91
N GLN A 127 -12.22 -12.65 -25.28
CA GLN A 127 -13.48 -13.10 -25.89
C GLN A 127 -14.43 -11.94 -26.17
N GLY A 128 -14.43 -10.91 -25.31
CA GLY A 128 -15.17 -9.66 -25.49
C GLY A 128 -14.73 -8.81 -26.71
N ARG A 129 -13.58 -9.11 -27.32
CA ARG A 129 -13.06 -8.46 -28.54
C ARG A 129 -13.77 -8.89 -29.82
N SER A 130 -14.55 -9.99 -29.78
CA SER A 130 -15.28 -10.50 -30.95
C SER A 130 -16.47 -9.62 -31.34
N ASP A 131 -16.90 -8.72 -30.45
CA ASP A 131 -17.98 -7.77 -30.68
C ASP A 131 -17.40 -6.41 -31.17
N GLU A 132 -17.99 -5.84 -32.22
CA GLU A 132 -17.44 -4.89 -33.21
C GLU A 132 -16.89 -3.52 -32.71
N ASN A 133 -16.41 -3.32 -31.48
CA ASN A 133 -15.83 -2.05 -31.01
C ASN A 133 -14.85 -2.10 -29.80
N GLY A 134 -14.41 -3.27 -29.32
CA GLY A 134 -13.74 -3.37 -28.00
C GLY A 134 -12.21 -3.37 -28.02
N GLY A 135 -11.57 -2.25 -27.68
CA GLY A 135 -10.21 -2.26 -27.11
C GLY A 135 -10.26 -2.61 -25.61
N ILE A 136 -9.15 -3.09 -25.03
CA ILE A 136 -9.05 -3.29 -23.57
C ILE A 136 -9.30 -1.95 -22.89
N THR A 137 -10.24 -1.90 -21.95
CA THR A 137 -10.47 -0.66 -21.20
C THR A 137 -9.31 -0.41 -20.23
N ALA A 138 -8.99 0.86 -19.97
CA ALA A 138 -7.95 1.21 -19.01
C ALA A 138 -8.15 0.50 -17.65
N ARG A 139 -9.40 0.36 -17.20
CA ARG A 139 -9.74 -0.33 -15.94
C ARG A 139 -9.43 -1.83 -15.95
N GLU A 140 -9.67 -2.52 -17.07
CA GLU A 140 -9.35 -3.94 -17.20
C GLU A 140 -7.83 -4.13 -17.22
N SER A 141 -7.12 -3.29 -17.97
CA SER A 141 -5.66 -3.27 -18.01
C SER A 141 -5.05 -3.05 -16.62
N ASP A 142 -5.52 -2.01 -15.91
CA ASP A 142 -5.05 -1.67 -14.56
C ASP A 142 -5.29 -2.84 -13.57
N ALA A 143 -6.45 -3.50 -13.66
CA ALA A 143 -6.77 -4.63 -12.79
C ALA A 143 -5.86 -5.84 -13.05
N LEU A 144 -5.59 -6.17 -14.32
CA LEU A 144 -4.70 -7.25 -14.68
C LEU A 144 -3.26 -6.95 -14.22
N PHE A 145 -2.78 -5.72 -14.44
CA PHE A 145 -1.45 -5.29 -14.00
C PHE A 145 -1.30 -5.34 -12.49
N GLN A 146 -2.31 -4.90 -11.74
CA GLN A 146 -2.27 -4.95 -10.28
C GLN A 146 -2.09 -6.40 -9.78
N CYS A 147 -2.79 -7.36 -10.39
CA CYS A 147 -2.66 -8.79 -10.06
C CYS A 147 -1.28 -9.34 -10.40
N VAL A 148 -0.80 -9.07 -11.61
CA VAL A 148 0.53 -9.50 -12.09
C VAL A 148 1.65 -8.91 -11.24
N TYR A 149 1.48 -7.69 -10.76
CA TYR A 149 2.45 -7.01 -9.92
C TYR A 149 2.47 -7.55 -8.49
N LEU A 150 1.29 -7.73 -7.88
CA LEU A 150 1.22 -8.06 -6.45
C LEU A 150 1.51 -9.54 -6.18
N LEU A 151 1.15 -10.45 -7.09
CA LEU A 151 1.25 -11.89 -6.88
C LEU A 151 2.70 -12.38 -6.70
N PRO A 152 3.69 -12.00 -7.53
CA PRO A 152 5.09 -12.38 -7.31
C PRO A 152 5.69 -11.77 -6.04
N ARG A 153 5.29 -10.54 -5.70
CA ARG A 153 5.75 -9.84 -4.51
C ARG A 153 5.22 -10.45 -3.23
N PHE A 154 3.96 -10.86 -3.26
CA PHE A 154 3.38 -11.63 -2.17
C PHE A 154 4.18 -12.91 -1.96
N PHE A 155 4.54 -13.62 -3.03
CA PHE A 155 5.36 -14.83 -2.91
C PHE A 155 6.74 -14.54 -2.30
N GLU A 156 7.48 -13.56 -2.82
CA GLU A 156 8.79 -13.13 -2.27
C GLU A 156 8.68 -12.71 -0.79
N TYR A 157 7.60 -11.99 -0.45
CA TYR A 157 7.32 -11.57 0.92
C TYR A 157 7.06 -12.75 1.85
N VAL A 158 6.28 -13.72 1.40
CA VAL A 158 6.01 -14.96 2.14
C VAL A 158 7.29 -15.75 2.35
N GLN A 159 8.17 -15.82 1.36
CA GLN A 159 9.46 -16.50 1.48
C GLN A 159 10.38 -15.84 2.52
N THR A 160 10.49 -14.51 2.45
CA THR A 160 11.41 -13.75 3.31
C THR A 160 10.91 -13.64 4.76
N THR A 161 9.61 -13.52 4.96
CA THR A 161 9.03 -13.25 6.28
C THR A 161 8.28 -14.43 6.90
N GLY A 162 7.86 -15.40 6.09
CA GLY A 162 6.97 -16.49 6.50
C GLY A 162 5.51 -16.08 6.70
N VAL A 163 5.14 -14.82 6.42
CA VAL A 163 3.79 -14.30 6.66
C VAL A 163 2.93 -14.45 5.42
N ALA A 164 2.04 -15.45 5.43
CA ALA A 164 1.12 -15.76 4.34
C ALA A 164 -0.34 -15.36 4.65
N SER A 165 -0.59 -14.10 4.97
CA SER A 165 -1.95 -13.63 5.21
C SER A 165 -2.70 -13.45 3.88
N PRO A 166 -3.87 -14.11 3.67
CA PRO A 166 -4.63 -13.96 2.43
C PRO A 166 -5.12 -12.54 2.14
N LEU A 167 -5.29 -11.74 3.20
CA LEU A 167 -5.77 -10.35 3.10
C LEU A 167 -4.76 -9.43 2.42
N LEU A 168 -3.49 -9.83 2.27
CA LEU A 168 -2.50 -9.09 1.50
C LEU A 168 -2.83 -9.09 -0.01
N LEU A 169 -3.52 -10.12 -0.50
CA LEU A 169 -3.95 -10.24 -1.90
C LEU A 169 -5.36 -9.68 -2.14
N ALA A 170 -6.06 -9.24 -1.09
CA ALA A 170 -7.42 -8.72 -1.21
C ALA A 170 -7.53 -7.58 -2.27
N PRO A 171 -6.61 -6.61 -2.38
CA PRO A 171 -6.66 -5.58 -3.42
C PRO A 171 -6.77 -6.13 -4.85
N CYS A 172 -6.13 -7.25 -5.17
CA CYS A 172 -6.20 -7.88 -6.50
C CYS A 172 -7.60 -8.41 -6.83
N PHE A 173 -8.21 -9.12 -5.88
CA PHE A 173 -9.60 -9.59 -6.05
C PHE A 173 -10.57 -8.43 -6.23
N TYR A 174 -10.34 -7.32 -5.54
CA TYR A 174 -11.14 -6.11 -5.76
C TYR A 174 -10.95 -5.52 -7.15
N ALA A 175 -9.70 -5.42 -7.60
CA ALA A 175 -9.36 -4.84 -8.88
C ALA A 175 -10.08 -5.58 -10.02
N LEU A 176 -9.95 -6.92 -10.06
CA LEU A 176 -10.64 -7.77 -11.03
C LEU A 176 -12.16 -7.62 -10.96
N ALA A 177 -12.74 -7.59 -9.76
CA ALA A 177 -14.18 -7.44 -9.60
C ALA A 177 -14.69 -6.05 -10.02
N SER A 178 -13.92 -5.00 -9.74
CA SER A 178 -14.26 -3.63 -10.09
C SER A 178 -14.17 -3.36 -11.60
N ALA A 179 -13.30 -4.10 -12.29
CA ALA A 179 -13.21 -4.11 -13.75
C ALA A 179 -14.29 -5.00 -14.41
N GLY A 180 -15.06 -5.76 -13.64
CA GLY A 180 -16.08 -6.68 -14.16
C GLY A 180 -15.52 -8.01 -14.67
N LEU A 181 -14.25 -8.30 -14.39
CA LEU A 181 -13.55 -9.51 -14.83
C LEU A 181 -13.78 -10.71 -13.90
N SER A 182 -14.15 -10.45 -12.64
CA SER A 182 -14.48 -11.48 -11.67
C SER A 182 -15.66 -11.09 -10.77
N SER A 183 -16.18 -12.04 -10.00
CA SER A 183 -17.20 -11.75 -9.00
C SER A 183 -16.59 -11.10 -7.75
N PHE A 184 -17.29 -10.14 -7.15
CA PHE A 184 -16.85 -9.49 -5.91
C PHE A 184 -16.75 -10.49 -4.74
N VAL A 185 -15.56 -10.56 -4.13
CA VAL A 185 -15.24 -11.39 -2.97
C VAL A 185 -15.00 -10.51 -1.74
N THR A 186 -15.54 -10.91 -0.59
CA THR A 186 -15.38 -10.26 0.73
C THR A 186 -14.11 -10.72 1.46
N GLU A 187 -13.62 -9.94 2.42
CA GLU A 187 -12.46 -10.35 3.22
C GLU A 187 -12.76 -11.63 4.02
N SER A 188 -14.00 -11.78 4.53
CA SER A 188 -14.44 -12.97 5.27
C SER A 188 -14.42 -14.24 4.43
N THR A 189 -14.70 -14.12 3.13
CA THR A 189 -14.67 -15.24 2.19
C THR A 189 -13.24 -15.58 1.78
N LEU A 190 -12.34 -14.61 1.67
CA LEU A 190 -10.94 -14.85 1.32
C LEU A 190 -10.20 -15.66 2.39
N ILE A 191 -10.49 -15.42 3.67
CA ILE A 191 -9.84 -16.15 4.77
C ILE A 191 -10.62 -17.39 5.22
N GLU A 192 -11.68 -17.77 4.48
CA GLU A 192 -12.61 -18.84 4.88
C GLU A 192 -13.08 -18.70 6.34
N PHE A 193 -13.49 -17.48 6.72
CA PHE A 193 -13.81 -17.16 8.11
C PHE A 193 -14.94 -18.04 8.65
N GLU A 194 -14.60 -18.95 9.56
CA GLU A 194 -15.58 -19.81 10.22
C GLU A 194 -16.51 -19.00 11.11
N TYR A 195 -17.79 -18.95 10.74
CA TYR A 195 -18.83 -18.22 11.45
C TYR A 195 -19.86 -19.20 12.01
N GLN A 196 -19.79 -19.47 13.32
CA GLN A 196 -20.76 -20.32 14.04
C GLN A 196 -21.79 -19.45 14.76
N LEU A 197 -23.03 -19.50 14.29
CA LEU A 197 -24.16 -18.86 14.95
C LEU A 197 -24.60 -19.66 16.18
N ASN A 198 -25.14 -18.97 17.18
CA ASN A 198 -25.82 -19.64 18.28
C ASN A 198 -27.15 -20.28 17.79
N ASP A 199 -27.51 -21.47 18.30
CA ASP A 199 -28.63 -22.30 17.80
C ASP A 199 -30.00 -21.59 17.69
N TRP A 200 -30.31 -20.67 18.59
CA TRP A 200 -31.57 -19.89 18.58
C TRP A 200 -31.61 -18.84 17.47
N VAL A 201 -30.46 -18.52 16.90
CA VAL A 201 -30.29 -17.56 15.82
C VAL A 201 -30.51 -18.24 14.45
N GLU A 202 -30.14 -19.50 14.32
CA GLU A 202 -30.45 -20.31 13.13
C GLU A 202 -31.96 -20.52 12.95
N ALA A 203 -32.72 -20.62 14.05
CA ALA A 203 -34.17 -20.74 14.04
C ALA A 203 -34.87 -19.49 13.45
N ASN A 204 -34.31 -18.30 13.65
CA ASN A 204 -34.82 -17.04 13.09
C ASN A 204 -34.45 -16.81 11.61
N ASN A 205 -33.51 -17.59 11.05
CA ASN A 205 -33.04 -17.48 9.66
C ASN A 205 -33.72 -18.47 8.69
N LYS A 206 -34.54 -19.41 9.18
CA LYS A 206 -35.35 -20.25 8.29
C LYS A 206 -36.53 -19.43 7.74
N PRO A 207 -36.80 -19.47 6.42
CA PRO A 207 -38.04 -18.91 5.91
C PRO A 207 -39.19 -19.69 6.54
N SER A 208 -40.13 -18.98 7.17
CA SER A 208 -41.38 -19.55 7.61
C SER A 208 -42.10 -20.12 6.38
N ASP A 209 -42.07 -21.43 6.21
CA ASP A 209 -42.99 -22.14 5.31
C ASP A 209 -44.41 -21.90 5.82
N ASN A 210 -45.03 -20.82 5.34
CA ASN A 210 -46.48 -20.64 5.40
C ASN A 210 -47.12 -21.62 4.41
N THR A 211 -47.06 -22.91 4.73
CA THR A 211 -47.99 -23.88 4.17
C THR A 211 -49.24 -23.81 5.04
N LEU A 212 -50.31 -23.27 4.46
CA LEU A 212 -51.66 -23.25 5.01
C LEU A 212 -51.96 -24.56 5.76
N LEU A 213 -52.09 -24.49 7.09
CA LEU A 213 -52.78 -25.53 7.85
C LEU A 213 -54.28 -25.42 7.50
N VAL A 214 -54.61 -26.02 6.36
CA VAL A 214 -55.97 -26.46 6.05
C VAL A 214 -56.40 -27.39 7.17
N SER A 215 -57.55 -27.08 7.75
CA SER A 215 -58.26 -27.90 8.72
C SER A 215 -58.33 -29.36 8.26
N THR A 216 -57.72 -30.27 9.01
CA THR A 216 -58.11 -31.67 9.00
C THR A 216 -58.95 -31.93 10.25
N ALA A 217 -60.24 -32.16 10.00
CA ALA A 217 -61.20 -32.61 11.00
C ALA A 217 -60.69 -33.89 11.69
N PRO A 218 -60.91 -34.06 13.01
CA PRO A 218 -60.72 -35.37 13.62
C PRO A 218 -61.92 -36.25 13.26
N GLU A 219 -61.60 -37.44 12.75
CA GLU A 219 -62.54 -38.54 12.57
C GLU A 219 -63.23 -38.92 13.89
N VAL A 220 -64.49 -39.25 13.72
CA VAL A 220 -65.47 -39.71 14.70
C VAL A 220 -64.96 -40.94 15.47
N MET A 221 -65.04 -40.90 16.81
CA MET A 221 -65.27 -42.11 17.59
C MET A 221 -66.39 -41.86 18.60
N GLU A 222 -67.46 -42.61 18.41
CA GLU A 222 -68.72 -42.59 19.14
C GLU A 222 -68.52 -42.82 20.63
N LEU A 223 -69.15 -42.00 21.47
CA LEU A 223 -69.60 -42.41 22.79
C LEU A 223 -71.01 -41.86 23.05
N THR A 224 -71.91 -42.83 23.12
CA THR A 224 -73.32 -42.87 23.46
C THR A 224 -73.88 -41.82 24.44
N LEU A 225 -75.06 -41.32 24.07
CA LEU A 225 -76.05 -40.51 24.80
C LEU A 225 -76.28 -40.85 26.29
N VAL A 226 -76.40 -39.80 27.12
CA VAL A 226 -77.35 -39.70 28.25
C VAL A 226 -77.82 -38.23 28.40
N PRO A 227 -79.14 -37.94 28.50
CA PRO A 227 -79.67 -36.59 28.68
C PRO A 227 -80.17 -36.32 30.12
N LEU A 228 -79.84 -35.17 30.71
CA LEU A 228 -80.56 -34.55 31.84
C LEU A 228 -80.36 -33.02 31.73
N ALA A 229 -81.37 -32.22 31.39
CA ALA A 229 -82.53 -31.77 32.18
C ALA A 229 -82.32 -30.33 32.69
N ASN A 230 -83.13 -29.42 32.14
CA ASN A 230 -83.63 -28.10 32.58
C ASN A 230 -83.04 -27.42 33.83
N ALA A 231 -82.78 -26.11 33.71
CA ALA A 231 -83.49 -25.00 34.39
C ALA A 231 -82.60 -23.72 34.29
N GLU A 232 -83.07 -22.68 33.61
CA GLU A 232 -83.55 -21.41 34.21
C GLU A 232 -82.41 -20.47 34.63
N ASP A 233 -82.13 -19.44 33.84
CA ASP A 233 -82.60 -18.08 34.14
C ASP A 233 -82.01 -17.04 33.15
N GLU A 234 -82.92 -16.26 32.55
CA GLU A 234 -82.67 -14.97 31.91
C GLU A 234 -82.63 -13.85 32.96
N SER A 235 -82.24 -12.64 32.54
CA SER A 235 -82.09 -11.36 33.28
C SER A 235 -80.70 -11.16 33.92
N GLU A 236 -80.02 -10.03 33.81
CA GLU A 236 -80.41 -8.67 33.49
C GLU A 236 -79.13 -7.86 33.13
N ALA A 237 -79.30 -6.80 32.34
CA ALA A 237 -78.25 -5.97 31.77
C ALA A 237 -77.35 -5.26 32.81
N SER A 238 -76.06 -5.12 32.50
CA SER A 238 -75.25 -3.99 32.97
C SER A 238 -74.11 -3.68 32.00
N SER A 239 -74.23 -2.50 31.40
CA SER A 239 -73.22 -1.70 30.71
C SER A 239 -71.75 -1.99 31.04
N LEU A 240 -70.97 -2.33 30.02
CA LEU A 240 -69.59 -1.87 29.83
C LEU A 240 -69.38 -1.64 28.33
N GLU A 241 -69.37 -0.37 27.94
CA GLU A 241 -68.66 0.10 26.75
C GLU A 241 -67.19 -0.24 26.96
N GLU A 242 -66.69 -1.29 26.30
CA GLU A 242 -65.26 -1.45 26.05
C GLU A 242 -65.00 -1.13 24.59
N ASP A 243 -64.46 0.09 24.44
CA ASP A 243 -63.74 0.66 23.32
C ASP A 243 -63.10 -0.41 22.43
N ILE A 244 -63.58 -0.53 21.20
CA ILE A 244 -62.91 -1.33 20.17
C ILE A 244 -61.64 -0.56 19.81
N THR A 245 -60.53 -0.94 20.45
CA THR A 245 -59.20 -0.46 20.12
C THR A 245 -58.85 -0.85 18.68
N GLU A 246 -58.93 0.11 17.75
CA GLU A 246 -58.03 0.20 16.60
C GLU A 246 -56.79 1.04 16.99
N PRO A 247 -55.60 0.44 17.22
CA PRO A 247 -54.36 1.21 17.11
C PRO A 247 -53.11 0.40 16.65
N VAL A 248 -53.24 -0.79 16.05
CA VAL A 248 -52.05 -1.57 15.65
C VAL A 248 -51.56 -1.21 14.24
N VAL A 249 -52.46 -0.83 13.33
CA VAL A 249 -52.13 -0.59 11.92
C VAL A 249 -51.42 0.77 11.72
N ASP A 250 -51.83 1.81 12.45
CA ASP A 250 -51.26 3.16 12.34
C ASP A 250 -49.78 3.23 12.78
N ASN A 251 -49.38 2.42 13.77
CA ASN A 251 -48.01 2.36 14.27
C ASN A 251 -47.04 1.76 13.22
N ILE A 252 -47.50 0.79 12.42
CA ILE A 252 -46.66 0.13 11.41
C ILE A 252 -46.36 1.07 10.24
N GLU A 253 -47.34 1.83 9.76
CA GLU A 253 -47.11 2.79 8.67
C GLU A 253 -46.18 3.94 9.08
N GLU A 254 -46.30 4.43 10.32
CA GLU A 254 -45.41 5.46 10.85
C GLU A 254 -43.98 4.94 11.05
N GLN A 255 -43.83 3.70 11.52
CA GLN A 255 -42.53 3.02 11.60
C GLN A 255 -41.91 2.80 10.22
N GLN A 256 -42.68 2.35 9.23
CA GLN A 256 -42.21 2.21 7.84
C GLN A 256 -41.74 3.55 7.26
N LYS A 257 -42.48 4.64 7.48
CA LYS A 257 -42.06 5.99 7.08
C LYS A 257 -40.76 6.42 7.77
N THR A 258 -40.60 6.06 9.04
CA THR A 258 -39.38 6.35 9.81
C THR A 258 -38.18 5.57 9.27
N PHE A 259 -38.31 4.26 9.04
CA PHE A 259 -37.26 3.44 8.45
C PHE A 259 -36.93 3.85 7.00
N ARG A 260 -37.91 4.32 6.22
CA ARG A 260 -37.66 4.89 4.89
C ARG A 260 -36.76 6.13 4.96
N ARG A 261 -37.06 7.07 5.87
CA ARG A 261 -36.21 8.26 6.08
C ARG A 261 -34.81 7.87 6.56
N LEU A 262 -34.74 6.92 7.48
CA LEU A 262 -33.48 6.41 8.02
C LEU A 262 -32.61 5.78 6.92
N ARG A 263 -33.22 4.99 6.03
CA ARG A 263 -32.56 4.39 4.87
C ARG A 263 -32.10 5.43 3.85
N GLN A 264 -32.87 6.49 3.60
CA GLN A 264 -32.43 7.60 2.74
C GLN A 264 -31.18 8.30 3.30
N MET A 265 -31.13 8.52 4.62
CA MET A 265 -29.95 9.07 5.29
C MET A 265 -28.75 8.12 5.16
N TYR A 266 -28.95 6.82 5.35
CA TYR A 266 -27.91 5.81 5.16
C TYR A 266 -27.34 5.83 3.73
N GLN A 267 -28.22 5.84 2.72
CA GLN A 267 -27.84 5.87 1.31
C GLN A 267 -27.06 7.14 0.95
N THR A 268 -27.40 8.28 1.56
CA THR A 268 -26.64 9.53 1.40
C THR A 268 -25.22 9.39 1.94
N GLY A 269 -25.06 8.74 3.10
CA GLY A 269 -23.75 8.38 3.66
C GLY A 269 -22.99 7.43 2.75
N LEU A 270 -23.62 6.32 2.35
CA LEU A 270 -23.05 5.29 1.49
C LEU A 270 -22.53 5.83 0.16
N ILE A 271 -23.35 6.62 -0.57
CA ILE A 271 -22.94 7.21 -1.85
C ILE A 271 -21.72 8.12 -1.64
N GLY A 272 -21.66 8.85 -0.53
CA GLY A 272 -20.52 9.68 -0.19
C GLY A 272 -19.25 8.88 0.07
N LEU A 273 -19.35 7.72 0.76
CA LEU A 273 -18.23 6.80 0.98
C LEU A 273 -17.74 6.15 -0.32
N LEU A 274 -18.66 5.78 -1.23
CA LEU A 274 -18.28 5.19 -2.52
C LEU A 274 -17.64 6.19 -3.49
N ARG A 275 -17.83 7.49 -3.27
CA ARG A 275 -17.26 8.58 -4.11
C ARG A 275 -16.03 9.26 -3.51
N ASP A 276 -15.47 8.73 -2.42
CA ASP A 276 -14.36 9.34 -1.69
C ASP A 276 -14.60 10.80 -1.24
N SER A 277 -15.88 11.17 -1.09
CA SER A 277 -16.27 12.54 -0.77
C SER A 277 -16.55 12.70 0.73
N ASP A 278 -15.70 13.47 1.40
CA ASP A 278 -15.86 13.86 2.81
C ASP A 278 -16.12 12.66 3.75
N VAL A 279 -15.25 11.65 3.65
CA VAL A 279 -15.40 10.32 4.26
C VAL A 279 -15.78 10.40 5.75
N SER A 280 -15.12 11.28 6.52
CA SER A 280 -15.39 11.44 7.95
C SER A 280 -16.81 11.94 8.22
N ALA A 281 -17.29 12.94 7.47
CA ALA A 281 -18.67 13.41 7.60
C ALA A 281 -19.68 12.32 7.20
N LYS A 282 -19.37 11.49 6.20
CA LYS A 282 -20.24 10.39 5.78
C LYS A 282 -20.29 9.25 6.79
N LEU A 283 -19.17 8.92 7.44
CA LEU A 283 -19.14 7.97 8.55
C LEU A 283 -19.97 8.47 9.73
N VAL A 284 -19.91 9.77 10.05
CA VAL A 284 -20.79 10.38 11.08
C VAL A 284 -22.28 10.26 10.71
N LEU A 285 -22.64 10.39 9.43
CA LEU A 285 -24.02 10.16 9.00
C LEU A 285 -24.47 8.70 9.24
N ILE A 286 -23.61 7.72 8.95
CA ILE A 286 -23.91 6.30 9.21
C ILE A 286 -23.98 6.02 10.71
N ASP A 287 -23.11 6.63 11.52
CA ASP A 287 -23.15 6.52 12.99
C ASP A 287 -24.50 6.99 13.56
N ARG A 288 -24.99 8.15 13.11
CA ARG A 288 -26.31 8.67 13.50
C ARG A 288 -27.46 7.76 13.06
N VAL A 289 -27.33 7.16 11.89
CA VAL A 289 -28.31 6.17 11.41
C VAL A 289 -28.32 4.94 12.33
N ALA A 290 -27.14 4.42 12.67
CA ALA A 290 -27.00 3.26 13.54
C ALA A 290 -27.56 3.56 14.95
N GLU A 291 -27.28 4.73 15.51
CA GLU A 291 -27.84 5.19 16.78
C GLU A 291 -29.37 5.19 16.77
N ARG A 292 -29.97 5.80 15.74
CA ARG A 292 -31.42 5.83 15.62
C ARG A 292 -32.02 4.44 15.39
N ALA A 293 -31.32 3.55 14.68
CA ALA A 293 -31.75 2.18 14.46
C ALA A 293 -31.73 1.35 15.76
N ILE A 294 -30.75 1.57 16.65
CA ILE A 294 -30.66 0.93 17.96
C ILE A 294 -31.89 1.27 18.81
N ASP A 295 -32.27 2.56 18.84
CA ASP A 295 -33.46 3.02 19.58
C ASP A 295 -34.75 2.38 19.05
N LEU A 296 -34.90 2.33 17.72
CA LEU A 296 -36.09 1.77 17.08
C LEU A 296 -36.17 0.25 17.20
N CYS A 297 -35.03 -0.43 17.24
CA CYS A 297 -34.96 -1.89 17.35
C CYS A 297 -34.82 -2.38 18.81
N HIS A 298 -35.04 -1.51 19.80
CA HIS A 298 -34.75 -1.82 21.21
C HIS A 298 -35.38 -3.15 21.66
N GLY A 299 -34.56 -4.01 22.28
CA GLY A 299 -34.98 -5.33 22.77
C GLY A 299 -34.99 -6.44 21.71
N SER A 300 -34.62 -6.14 20.46
CA SER A 300 -34.49 -7.15 19.40
C SER A 300 -33.05 -7.62 19.19
N VAL A 301 -32.86 -8.78 18.56
CA VAL A 301 -31.53 -9.30 18.19
C VAL A 301 -30.85 -8.38 17.17
N ASN A 302 -31.62 -7.73 16.31
CA ASN A 302 -31.10 -6.78 15.32
C ASN A 302 -30.51 -5.52 16.00
N ALA A 303 -30.96 -5.12 17.19
CA ALA A 303 -30.31 -4.03 17.93
C ALA A 303 -28.84 -4.32 18.25
N ALA A 304 -28.49 -5.57 18.57
CA ALA A 304 -27.10 -5.97 18.79
C ALA A 304 -26.27 -5.75 17.51
N VAL A 305 -26.78 -6.17 16.35
CA VAL A 305 -26.13 -5.93 15.05
C VAL A 305 -25.90 -4.43 14.80
N TRP A 306 -26.87 -3.58 15.10
CA TRP A 306 -26.71 -2.14 14.93
C TRP A 306 -25.68 -1.52 15.88
N ARG A 307 -25.56 -2.03 17.12
CA ARG A 307 -24.47 -1.64 18.03
C ARG A 307 -23.11 -2.05 17.49
N LEU A 308 -23.01 -3.23 16.87
CA LEU A 308 -21.79 -3.69 16.21
C LEU A 308 -21.43 -2.83 14.99
N VAL A 309 -22.40 -2.42 14.18
CA VAL A 309 -22.17 -1.47 13.08
C VAL A 309 -21.69 -0.12 13.61
N LYS A 310 -22.23 0.36 14.74
CA LYS A 310 -21.76 1.57 15.40
C LYS A 310 -20.28 1.44 15.85
N LYS A 311 -19.91 0.31 16.44
CA LYS A 311 -18.50 0.00 16.80
C LYS A 311 -17.59 -0.04 15.57
N LEU A 312 -18.05 -0.63 14.46
CA LEU A 312 -17.31 -0.68 13.20
C LEU A 312 -17.05 0.74 12.65
N VAL A 313 -18.07 1.61 12.65
CA VAL A 313 -17.91 3.01 12.22
C VAL A 313 -16.94 3.77 13.13
N ALA A 314 -16.97 3.52 14.44
CA ALA A 314 -16.01 4.08 15.39
C ALA A 314 -14.57 3.59 15.12
N ALA A 315 -14.39 2.33 14.72
CA ALA A 315 -13.08 1.79 14.34
C ALA A 315 -12.50 2.50 13.10
N PHE A 316 -13.32 2.78 12.09
CA PHE A 316 -12.88 3.58 10.94
C PHE A 316 -12.55 5.03 11.31
N ASN A 317 -13.37 5.68 12.14
CA ASN A 317 -13.12 7.06 12.59
C ASN A 317 -11.86 7.19 13.47
N SER A 318 -11.57 6.18 14.29
CA SER A 318 -10.37 6.13 15.15
C SER A 318 -9.11 5.65 14.41
N LYS A 319 -9.23 5.30 13.12
CA LYS A 319 -8.15 4.75 12.29
C LYS A 319 -7.52 3.48 12.89
N THR A 320 -8.28 2.70 13.67
CA THR A 320 -7.88 1.35 14.05
C THR A 320 -8.09 0.37 12.91
N LEU A 321 -9.04 0.67 12.03
CA LEU A 321 -9.35 -0.05 10.81
C LEU A 321 -9.24 0.89 9.59
N GLU A 322 -8.50 0.49 8.57
CA GLU A 322 -8.38 1.19 7.29
C GLU A 322 -9.63 0.99 6.44
N LEU A 323 -10.16 2.07 5.86
CA LEU A 323 -11.34 2.02 4.99
C LEU A 323 -10.96 1.71 3.53
N THR A 324 -10.67 0.42 3.26
CA THR A 324 -10.37 -0.07 1.90
C THR A 324 -11.61 -0.07 0.99
N PRO A 325 -11.45 -0.06 -0.34
CA PRO A 325 -12.57 -0.14 -1.29
C PRO A 325 -13.46 -1.39 -1.13
N GLN A 326 -12.86 -2.52 -0.74
CA GLN A 326 -13.59 -3.75 -0.40
C GLN A 326 -14.46 -3.58 0.84
N ARG A 327 -13.91 -2.99 1.90
CA ARG A 327 -14.64 -2.74 3.15
C ARG A 327 -15.79 -1.76 2.97
N ARG A 328 -15.72 -0.85 2.00
CA ARG A 328 -16.86 0.02 1.67
C ARG A 328 -18.07 -0.74 1.13
N HIS A 329 -17.84 -1.86 0.42
CA HIS A 329 -18.92 -2.69 -0.10
C HIS A 329 -19.70 -3.43 1.01
N PHE A 330 -19.15 -3.55 2.22
CA PHE A 330 -19.91 -4.00 3.39
C PHE A 330 -21.18 -3.17 3.57
N PHE A 331 -21.06 -1.83 3.49
CA PHE A 331 -22.20 -0.94 3.69
C PHE A 331 -23.25 -1.09 2.58
N THR A 332 -22.85 -1.41 1.35
CA THR A 332 -23.79 -1.73 0.26
C THR A 332 -24.56 -3.02 0.54
N LYS A 333 -23.86 -4.08 0.99
CA LYS A 333 -24.52 -5.34 1.35
C LYS A 333 -25.45 -5.16 2.56
N PHE A 334 -25.03 -4.34 3.53
CA PHE A 334 -25.78 -4.06 4.75
C PHE A 334 -27.07 -3.23 4.51
N ASP A 335 -27.17 -2.41 3.46
CA ASP A 335 -28.43 -1.69 3.09
C ASP A 335 -29.63 -2.63 2.93
N ARG A 336 -29.39 -3.90 2.59
CA ARG A 336 -30.46 -4.91 2.51
C ARG A 336 -31.19 -5.11 3.84
N SER A 337 -30.49 -4.97 4.97
CA SER A 337 -31.10 -5.04 6.31
C SER A 337 -32.07 -3.87 6.53
N LEU A 338 -31.67 -2.64 6.15
CA LEU A 338 -32.53 -1.46 6.18
C LEU A 338 -33.72 -1.58 5.23
N LYS A 339 -33.51 -2.16 4.03
CA LYS A 339 -34.60 -2.43 3.08
C LYS A 339 -35.63 -3.40 3.63
N ARG A 340 -35.21 -4.39 4.44
CA ARG A 340 -36.13 -5.32 5.13
C ARG A 340 -36.94 -4.57 6.20
N LEU A 341 -36.26 -3.80 7.05
CA LEU A 341 -36.89 -2.95 8.07
C LEU A 341 -37.88 -1.93 7.49
N GLU A 342 -37.60 -1.38 6.31
CA GLU A 342 -38.52 -0.48 5.59
C GLU A 342 -39.80 -1.19 5.13
N LYS A 343 -39.69 -2.44 4.66
CA LYS A 343 -40.83 -3.20 4.13
C LYS A 343 -41.70 -3.78 5.24
N ASP A 344 -41.06 -4.41 6.23
CA ASP A 344 -41.74 -5.07 7.34
C ASP A 344 -40.94 -4.82 8.63
N PRO A 345 -41.30 -3.78 9.40
CA PRO A 345 -40.63 -3.44 10.65
C PRO A 345 -40.65 -4.57 11.68
N LEU A 346 -41.79 -5.25 11.82
CA LEU A 346 -41.98 -6.30 12.84
C LEU A 346 -41.07 -7.49 12.55
N HIS A 347 -41.11 -8.03 11.33
CA HIS A 347 -40.22 -9.14 10.97
C HIS A 347 -38.75 -8.69 10.87
N GLY A 348 -38.49 -7.49 10.36
CA GLY A 348 -37.13 -6.96 10.21
C GLY A 348 -36.41 -6.73 11.53
N MET A 349 -37.12 -6.47 12.63
CA MET A 349 -36.53 -6.33 13.96
C MET A 349 -36.03 -7.66 14.54
N HIS A 350 -36.71 -8.78 14.22
CA HIS A 350 -36.34 -10.12 14.71
C HIS A 350 -35.52 -10.94 13.71
N SER A 351 -35.46 -10.48 12.45
CA SER A 351 -34.64 -11.09 11.39
C SER A 351 -33.22 -10.51 11.39
N LEU A 352 -32.24 -11.38 11.19
CA LEU A 352 -30.86 -10.97 11.07
C LEU A 352 -30.44 -10.67 9.62
N PRO A 353 -29.33 -9.94 9.43
CA PRO A 353 -28.65 -9.87 8.14
C PRO A 353 -28.21 -11.25 7.64
N ASP A 354 -27.91 -11.31 6.35
CA ASP A 354 -27.38 -12.52 5.71
C ASP A 354 -26.10 -12.98 6.42
N THR A 355 -25.90 -14.29 6.52
CA THR A 355 -24.74 -14.88 7.22
C THR A 355 -23.40 -14.34 6.71
N ALA A 356 -23.27 -14.12 5.39
CA ALA A 356 -22.09 -13.51 4.80
C ALA A 356 -21.84 -12.06 5.26
N VAL A 357 -22.90 -11.29 5.53
CA VAL A 357 -22.78 -9.91 6.05
C VAL A 357 -22.38 -9.93 7.52
N LEU A 358 -22.90 -10.87 8.30
CA LEU A 358 -22.51 -11.05 9.70
C LEU A 358 -21.07 -11.56 9.83
N ALA A 359 -20.64 -12.48 8.97
CA ALA A 359 -19.27 -12.95 8.90
C ALA A 359 -18.30 -11.80 8.60
N GLU A 360 -18.61 -10.97 7.60
CA GLU A 360 -17.82 -9.77 7.27
C GLU A 360 -17.79 -8.75 8.42
N LEU A 361 -18.94 -8.42 9.02
CA LEU A 361 -19.01 -7.52 10.16
C LEU A 361 -18.14 -8.01 11.33
N THR A 362 -18.23 -9.30 11.63
CA THR A 362 -17.47 -9.94 12.71
C THR A 362 -15.98 -9.90 12.41
N LEU A 363 -15.57 -10.28 11.19
CA LEU A 363 -14.18 -10.21 10.75
C LEU A 363 -13.61 -8.80 10.94
N LEU A 364 -14.29 -7.77 10.42
CA LEU A 364 -13.80 -6.40 10.47
C LEU A 364 -13.66 -5.89 11.90
N LEU A 365 -14.57 -6.27 12.81
CA LEU A 365 -14.45 -5.93 14.22
C LEU A 365 -13.27 -6.64 14.90
N LEU A 366 -13.04 -7.92 14.59
CA LEU A 366 -11.89 -8.66 15.13
C LEU A 366 -10.55 -8.13 14.58
N LEU A 367 -10.52 -7.68 13.33
CA LEU A 367 -9.36 -7.01 12.73
C LEU A 367 -9.08 -5.65 13.36
N ALA A 368 -10.12 -4.89 13.70
CA ALA A 368 -9.97 -3.60 14.38
C ALA A 368 -9.35 -3.77 15.77
N GLU A 369 -9.92 -4.65 16.60
CA GLU A 369 -9.40 -4.98 17.92
C GLU A 369 -9.62 -6.47 18.26
N PRO A 370 -8.55 -7.25 18.49
CA PRO A 370 -8.67 -8.67 18.85
C PRO A 370 -9.44 -8.92 20.17
N GLN A 371 -9.55 -7.90 21.03
CA GLN A 371 -10.31 -7.97 22.28
C GLN A 371 -11.83 -8.02 22.05
N ASN A 372 -12.31 -7.66 20.85
CA ASN A 372 -13.73 -7.71 20.49
C ASN A 372 -14.32 -9.13 20.55
N VAL A 373 -13.50 -10.19 20.63
CA VAL A 373 -13.98 -11.55 20.94
C VAL A 373 -14.78 -11.60 22.26
N ASN A 374 -14.45 -10.74 23.23
CA ASN A 374 -15.15 -10.68 24.51
C ASN A 374 -16.35 -9.71 24.50
N ASP A 375 -16.70 -9.16 23.35
CA ASP A 375 -17.79 -8.19 23.24
C ASP A 375 -19.15 -8.85 23.47
N GLU A 376 -19.99 -8.23 24.30
CA GLU A 376 -21.29 -8.80 24.68
C GLU A 376 -22.26 -8.90 23.50
N ASP A 377 -22.24 -7.94 22.57
CA ASP A 377 -23.11 -7.95 21.39
C ASP A 377 -22.61 -8.99 20.36
N LEU A 378 -21.30 -9.19 20.21
CA LEU A 378 -20.76 -10.27 19.36
C LEU A 378 -21.07 -11.65 19.93
N ASN A 379 -20.89 -11.85 21.24
CA ASN A 379 -21.14 -13.12 21.90
C ASN A 379 -22.62 -13.56 21.85
N GLN A 380 -23.55 -12.61 21.66
CA GLN A 380 -24.96 -12.92 21.37
C GLN A 380 -25.14 -13.60 20.01
N LEU A 381 -24.34 -13.24 19.01
CA LEU A 381 -24.42 -13.78 17.65
C LEU A 381 -23.77 -15.16 17.52
N GLY A 382 -22.62 -15.35 18.17
CA GLY A 382 -21.85 -16.58 18.06
C GLY A 382 -20.60 -16.58 18.93
N ARG A 383 -19.79 -17.63 18.81
CA ARG A 383 -18.47 -17.70 19.43
C ARG A 383 -17.39 -17.57 18.37
N PHE A 384 -16.37 -16.78 18.68
CA PHE A 384 -15.31 -16.45 17.72
C PHE A 384 -13.94 -16.68 18.33
N THR A 385 -12.98 -17.00 17.47
CA THR A 385 -11.56 -17.10 17.84
C THR A 385 -10.86 -15.77 17.54
N PRO A 386 -9.93 -15.32 18.41
CA PRO A 386 -9.11 -14.16 18.10
C PRO A 386 -8.29 -14.40 16.84
N LEU A 387 -8.27 -13.41 15.94
CA LEU A 387 -7.44 -13.47 14.74
C LEU A 387 -5.96 -13.33 15.12
N PRO A 388 -5.05 -13.99 14.39
CA PRO A 388 -3.61 -13.89 14.64
C PRO A 388 -3.02 -12.54 14.19
N TRP A 389 -3.75 -11.76 13.40
CA TRP A 389 -3.36 -10.43 12.92
C TRP A 389 -4.45 -9.40 13.22
N ASN A 390 -4.04 -8.15 13.36
CA ASN A 390 -4.94 -6.99 13.36
C ASN A 390 -4.69 -6.15 12.11
N ASP A 391 -5.57 -5.19 11.86
CA ASP A 391 -5.50 -4.40 10.64
C ASP A 391 -4.22 -3.56 10.52
N LYS A 392 -3.74 -3.02 11.65
CA LYS A 392 -2.46 -2.28 11.69
C LYS A 392 -1.28 -3.15 11.27
N ALA A 393 -1.26 -4.42 11.68
CA ALA A 393 -0.25 -5.37 11.24
C ALA A 393 -0.39 -5.67 9.75
N LEU A 394 -1.60 -5.84 9.23
CA LEU A 394 -1.84 -6.04 7.79
C LEU A 394 -1.36 -4.85 6.96
N VAL A 395 -1.62 -3.62 7.39
CA VAL A 395 -1.09 -2.40 6.76
C VAL A 395 0.44 -2.41 6.78
N ALA A 396 1.05 -2.72 7.92
CA ALA A 396 2.51 -2.79 8.04
C ALA A 396 3.12 -3.89 7.13
N HIS A 397 2.46 -5.05 7.00
CA HIS A 397 2.88 -6.11 6.10
C HIS A 397 2.75 -5.68 4.63
N ARG A 398 1.68 -4.98 4.25
CA ARG A 398 1.49 -4.41 2.91
C ARG A 398 2.58 -3.38 2.59
N GLU A 399 2.82 -2.43 3.48
CA GLU A 399 3.90 -1.44 3.34
C GLU A 399 5.28 -2.11 3.27
N ALA A 400 5.52 -3.17 4.05
CA ALA A 400 6.79 -3.89 4.01
C ALA A 400 6.99 -4.61 2.67
N MET A 401 5.93 -5.19 2.11
CA MET A 401 5.95 -5.79 0.77
C MET A 401 6.29 -4.74 -0.30
N GLU A 402 5.72 -3.54 -0.21
CA GLU A 402 6.07 -2.43 -1.09
C GLU A 402 7.51 -1.93 -0.88
N ARG A 403 7.98 -1.81 0.37
CA ARG A 403 9.35 -1.36 0.68
C ARG A 403 10.44 -2.35 0.25
N SER A 404 10.19 -3.66 0.37
CA SER A 404 11.14 -4.69 -0.11
C SER A 404 11.42 -4.50 -1.60
N THR A 405 10.36 -4.21 -2.36
CA THR A 405 10.47 -4.02 -3.81
C THR A 405 11.23 -2.75 -4.17
N TYR A 406 11.06 -1.69 -3.37
CA TYR A 406 11.85 -0.49 -3.51
C TYR A 406 13.33 -0.77 -3.28
N LYS A 407 13.69 -1.50 -2.21
CA LYS A 407 15.09 -1.85 -1.92
C LYS A 407 15.71 -2.72 -3.01
N ALA A 408 14.96 -3.68 -3.57
CA ALA A 408 15.41 -4.50 -4.68
C ALA A 408 15.63 -3.66 -5.96
N LEU A 409 14.69 -2.76 -6.28
CA LEU A 409 14.81 -1.82 -7.40
C LEU A 409 16.02 -0.89 -7.21
N LEU A 410 16.23 -0.35 -6.02
CA LEU A 410 17.40 0.47 -5.72
C LEU A 410 18.72 -0.29 -5.88
N SER A 411 18.80 -1.52 -5.38
CA SER A 411 19.99 -2.34 -5.55
C SER A 411 20.27 -2.66 -7.02
N MET A 412 19.21 -2.89 -7.80
CA MET A 412 19.30 -3.10 -9.25
C MET A 412 19.79 -1.82 -9.96
N LEU A 413 19.19 -0.68 -9.61
CA LEU A 413 19.53 0.64 -10.13
C LEU A 413 21.01 0.97 -9.92
N ASP A 414 21.52 0.73 -8.71
CA ASP A 414 22.92 0.95 -8.37
C ASP A 414 23.87 0.08 -9.21
N VAL A 415 23.54 -1.22 -9.39
CA VAL A 415 24.32 -2.13 -10.23
C VAL A 415 24.33 -1.66 -11.69
N VAL A 416 23.18 -1.28 -12.24
CA VAL A 416 23.10 -0.78 -13.63
C VAL A 416 23.88 0.52 -13.80
N LYS A 417 23.80 1.44 -12.83
CA LYS A 417 24.53 2.72 -12.85
C LYS A 417 26.04 2.50 -12.86
N ASP A 418 26.55 1.57 -12.04
CA ASP A 418 27.98 1.25 -12.00
C ASP A 418 28.47 0.67 -13.35
N GLU A 419 27.68 -0.22 -13.95
CA GLU A 419 28.01 -0.81 -15.25
C GLU A 419 27.92 0.22 -16.39
N LEU A 420 26.94 1.14 -16.36
CA LEU A 420 26.84 2.26 -17.32
C LEU A 420 28.04 3.20 -17.23
N LEU A 421 28.46 3.55 -16.02
CA LEU A 421 29.68 4.34 -15.80
C LEU A 421 30.92 3.63 -16.33
N GLY A 422 31.00 2.30 -16.16
CA GLY A 422 32.06 1.48 -16.72
C GLY A 422 32.08 1.53 -18.25
N ALA A 423 30.93 1.33 -18.89
CA ALA A 423 30.78 1.37 -20.34
C ALA A 423 31.14 2.75 -20.94
N LYS A 424 30.70 3.84 -20.30
CA LYS A 424 31.01 5.21 -20.72
C LYS A 424 32.50 5.51 -20.69
N ARG A 425 33.20 5.13 -19.61
CA ARG A 425 34.66 5.31 -19.49
C ARG A 425 35.42 4.62 -20.62
N ILE A 426 34.99 3.42 -21.02
CA ILE A 426 35.62 2.68 -22.11
C ILE A 426 35.40 3.38 -23.45
N LEU A 427 34.17 3.84 -23.73
CA LEU A 427 33.88 4.59 -24.95
C LEU A 427 34.65 5.91 -25.02
N ASP A 428 34.78 6.63 -23.90
CA ASP A 428 35.58 7.85 -23.82
C ASP A 428 37.06 7.55 -24.14
N MET A 429 37.63 6.49 -23.56
CA MET A 429 39.00 6.05 -23.86
C MET A 429 39.19 5.63 -25.32
N MET A 430 38.26 4.88 -25.91
CA MET A 430 38.29 4.49 -27.32
C MET A 430 38.22 5.72 -28.24
N SER A 431 37.38 6.72 -27.89
CA SER A 431 37.25 7.97 -28.64
C SER A 431 38.51 8.83 -28.57
N GLU A 432 39.15 8.92 -27.41
CA GLU A 432 40.36 9.75 -27.22
C GLU A 432 41.61 9.12 -27.86
N SER A 433 41.79 7.81 -27.70
CA SER A 433 42.96 7.10 -28.21
C SER A 433 42.87 6.79 -29.71
N GLY A 434 41.66 6.69 -30.25
CA GLY A 434 41.40 6.22 -31.62
C GLY A 434 41.80 4.75 -31.84
N LEU A 435 42.10 4.02 -30.77
CA LEU A 435 42.47 2.61 -30.77
C LEU A 435 41.37 1.82 -30.06
N CYS A 436 41.05 0.65 -30.62
CA CYS A 436 40.06 -0.25 -30.05
C CYS A 436 40.77 -1.57 -29.73
N GLU A 437 41.24 -1.71 -28.49
CA GLU A 437 41.92 -2.93 -28.06
C GLU A 437 40.90 -4.04 -27.79
N SER A 438 41.32 -5.29 -27.97
CA SER A 438 40.44 -6.44 -27.77
C SER A 438 39.94 -6.56 -26.32
N ASP A 439 40.72 -6.08 -25.34
CA ASP A 439 40.36 -6.11 -23.92
C ASP A 439 39.28 -5.07 -23.58
N ASP A 440 39.35 -3.88 -24.18
CA ASP A 440 38.34 -2.83 -24.05
C ASP A 440 37.00 -3.28 -24.66
N ILE A 441 37.04 -3.91 -25.85
CA ILE A 441 35.84 -4.51 -26.47
C ILE A 441 35.22 -5.57 -25.55
N ASN A 442 36.03 -6.48 -24.98
CA ASN A 442 35.53 -7.52 -24.08
C ASN A 442 34.86 -6.92 -22.83
N THR A 443 35.48 -5.90 -22.25
CA THR A 443 34.96 -5.23 -21.05
C THR A 443 33.67 -4.48 -21.36
N LEU A 444 33.60 -3.78 -22.49
CA LEU A 444 32.40 -3.07 -22.92
C LEU A 444 31.23 -4.04 -23.19
N VAL A 445 31.49 -5.16 -23.88
CA VAL A 445 30.48 -6.22 -24.06
C VAL A 445 30.01 -6.77 -22.72
N THR A 446 30.93 -7.07 -21.80
CA THR A 446 30.60 -7.61 -20.47
C THR A 446 29.69 -6.65 -19.69
N ASN A 447 29.98 -5.36 -19.71
CA ASN A 447 29.17 -4.35 -19.03
C ASN A 447 27.77 -4.27 -19.65
N CYS A 448 27.67 -4.23 -20.99
CA CYS A 448 26.38 -4.22 -21.69
C CYS A 448 25.56 -5.50 -21.43
N GLU A 449 26.19 -6.67 -21.42
CA GLU A 449 25.54 -7.95 -21.10
C GLU A 449 24.99 -7.96 -19.66
N ARG A 450 25.75 -7.42 -18.70
CA ARG A 450 25.29 -7.28 -17.30
C ARG A 450 24.12 -6.32 -17.18
N ILE A 451 24.17 -5.16 -17.84
CA ILE A 451 23.05 -4.21 -17.88
C ILE A 451 21.81 -4.89 -18.45
N SER A 452 21.93 -5.60 -19.59
CA SER A 452 20.83 -6.36 -20.21
C SER A 452 20.28 -7.44 -19.27
N ALA A 453 21.14 -8.22 -18.61
CA ALA A 453 20.73 -9.27 -17.68
C ALA A 453 19.97 -8.71 -16.48
N VAL A 454 20.46 -7.63 -15.86
CA VAL A 454 19.82 -7.01 -14.70
C VAL A 454 18.47 -6.40 -15.06
N LEU A 455 18.35 -5.75 -16.23
CA LEU A 455 17.08 -5.24 -16.75
C LEU A 455 16.07 -6.36 -17.05
N LYS A 456 16.51 -7.48 -17.63
CA LYS A 456 15.67 -8.67 -17.90
C LYS A 456 15.14 -9.29 -16.62
N VAL A 457 16.01 -9.53 -15.63
CA VAL A 457 15.62 -10.09 -14.32
C VAL A 457 14.60 -9.20 -13.61
N SER A 458 14.64 -7.90 -13.88
CA SER A 458 13.77 -6.91 -13.25
C SER A 458 12.50 -6.60 -14.06
N GLY A 459 12.26 -7.31 -15.16
CA GLY A 459 11.03 -7.22 -15.97
C GLY A 459 11.05 -6.14 -17.07
N TYR A 460 12.16 -5.46 -17.30
CA TYR A 460 12.30 -4.38 -18.31
C TYR A 460 12.79 -4.91 -19.66
N VAL A 461 12.16 -5.96 -20.19
CA VAL A 461 12.64 -6.64 -21.40
C VAL A 461 12.54 -5.75 -22.65
N ALA A 462 11.53 -4.88 -22.75
CA ALA A 462 11.41 -3.93 -23.87
C ALA A 462 12.60 -2.95 -23.94
N ALA A 463 13.18 -2.60 -22.80
CA ALA A 463 14.34 -1.72 -22.71
C ALA A 463 15.67 -2.41 -23.07
N THR A 464 15.71 -3.74 -23.19
CA THR A 464 16.94 -4.46 -23.50
C THR A 464 17.21 -4.61 -24.99
N ALA A 465 16.21 -4.41 -25.85
CA ALA A 465 16.39 -4.55 -27.30
C ALA A 465 17.50 -3.62 -27.88
N PRO A 466 17.58 -2.33 -27.51
CA PRO A 466 18.68 -1.46 -27.96
C PRO A 466 20.06 -1.90 -27.45
N ILE A 467 20.14 -2.44 -26.22
CA ILE A 467 21.39 -2.96 -25.65
C ILE A 467 21.83 -4.21 -26.39
N ASP A 468 20.91 -5.16 -26.59
CA ASP A 468 21.20 -6.43 -27.24
C ASP A 468 21.68 -6.21 -28.69
N GLN A 469 21.07 -5.26 -29.42
CA GLN A 469 21.52 -4.85 -30.75
C GLN A 469 22.92 -4.21 -30.71
N SER A 470 23.20 -3.39 -29.68
CA SER A 470 24.51 -2.76 -29.53
C SER A 470 25.60 -3.78 -29.16
N ILE A 471 25.28 -4.84 -28.40
CA ILE A 471 26.21 -5.94 -28.11
C ILE A 471 26.65 -6.65 -29.40
N GLU A 472 25.72 -6.90 -30.32
CA GLU A 472 26.05 -7.45 -31.64
C GLU A 472 26.97 -6.50 -32.43
N GLN A 473 26.65 -5.20 -32.41
CA GLN A 473 27.48 -4.17 -33.05
C GLN A 473 28.89 -4.13 -32.46
N ILE A 474 29.04 -4.11 -31.14
CA ILE A 474 30.34 -4.08 -30.45
C ILE A 474 31.16 -5.34 -30.76
N ASN A 475 30.52 -6.51 -30.85
CA ASN A 475 31.21 -7.74 -31.20
C ASN A 475 31.75 -7.73 -32.64
N SER A 476 31.10 -7.01 -33.56
CA SER A 476 31.60 -6.84 -34.93
C SER A 476 32.92 -6.05 -34.99
N TRP A 477 33.21 -5.22 -33.97
CA TRP A 477 34.44 -4.42 -33.88
C TRP A 477 35.72 -5.24 -33.74
N ARG A 478 35.60 -6.53 -33.41
CA ARG A 478 36.72 -7.48 -33.39
C ARG A 478 37.29 -7.74 -34.78
N ILE A 479 36.49 -7.53 -35.83
CA ILE A 479 36.85 -7.79 -37.22
C ILE A 479 37.24 -6.48 -37.91
N GLU A 480 36.46 -5.43 -37.70
CA GLU A 480 36.63 -4.11 -38.30
C GLU A 480 36.55 -3.02 -37.23
N SER A 481 37.60 -2.21 -37.10
CA SER A 481 37.64 -1.14 -36.09
C SER A 481 36.49 -0.16 -36.28
N PRO A 482 35.81 0.27 -35.20
CA PRO A 482 34.65 1.14 -35.29
C PRO A 482 35.03 2.51 -35.85
N ASP A 483 34.13 3.11 -36.60
CA ASP A 483 34.19 4.53 -36.94
C ASP A 483 33.55 5.39 -35.84
N GLN A 484 33.70 6.71 -35.98
CA GLN A 484 33.19 7.67 -35.00
C GLN A 484 31.64 7.64 -34.91
N GLU A 485 30.97 7.25 -35.99
CA GLU A 485 29.52 7.12 -36.05
C GLU A 485 29.04 5.87 -35.28
N ALA A 486 29.75 4.75 -35.39
CA ALA A 486 29.48 3.54 -34.62
C ALA A 486 29.70 3.73 -33.11
N LEU A 487 30.77 4.42 -32.71
CA LEU A 487 31.01 4.77 -31.30
C LEU A 487 29.89 5.68 -30.75
N LEU A 488 29.47 6.68 -31.53
CA LEU A 488 28.40 7.60 -31.16
C LEU A 488 27.05 6.88 -31.01
N HIS A 489 26.76 5.88 -31.84
CA HIS A 489 25.54 5.08 -31.74
C HIS A 489 25.46 4.34 -30.39
N VAL A 490 26.54 3.66 -29.98
CA VAL A 490 26.59 2.95 -28.69
C VAL A 490 26.56 3.93 -27.52
N ALA A 491 27.21 5.08 -27.63
CA ALA A 491 27.14 6.14 -26.61
C ALA A 491 25.72 6.69 -26.44
N ASN A 492 24.99 6.92 -27.53
CA ASN A 492 23.59 7.36 -27.49
C ASN A 492 22.67 6.33 -26.84
N MET A 493 22.91 5.03 -27.10
CA MET A 493 22.17 3.95 -26.45
C MET A 493 22.39 3.96 -24.92
N ILE A 494 23.64 4.09 -24.47
CA ILE A 494 23.99 4.16 -23.03
C ILE A 494 23.33 5.39 -22.38
N LEU A 495 23.41 6.56 -23.03
CA LEU A 495 22.78 7.79 -22.55
C LEU A 495 21.25 7.69 -22.53
N TYR A 496 20.65 6.98 -23.49
CA TYR A 496 19.21 6.75 -23.51
C TYR A 496 18.79 5.92 -22.29
N ILE A 497 19.49 4.84 -21.97
CA ILE A 497 19.18 4.00 -20.80
C ILE A 497 19.44 4.78 -19.52
N GLU A 498 20.56 5.49 -19.42
CA GLU A 498 20.89 6.32 -18.25
C GLU A 498 19.79 7.38 -18.01
N ASN A 499 19.37 8.08 -19.07
CA ASN A 499 18.27 9.05 -18.98
C ASN A 499 16.95 8.37 -18.62
N ALA A 500 16.60 7.26 -19.24
CA ALA A 500 15.35 6.54 -18.97
C ALA A 500 15.33 5.96 -17.54
N LEU A 501 16.49 5.67 -16.97
CA LEU A 501 16.66 5.21 -15.60
C LEU A 501 16.54 6.38 -14.60
N LEU A 502 17.10 7.55 -14.94
CA LEU A 502 17.03 8.77 -14.12
C LEU A 502 15.64 9.41 -14.13
N THR A 503 14.95 9.41 -15.27
CA THR A 503 13.61 10.00 -15.43
C THR A 503 12.50 9.02 -15.05
N GLY A 504 12.84 7.75 -14.86
CA GLY A 504 11.85 6.69 -14.71
C GLY A 504 11.15 6.30 -16.00
N SER A 505 11.60 6.79 -17.16
CA SER A 505 11.00 6.46 -18.45
C SER A 505 11.15 4.98 -18.86
N LEU A 506 12.05 4.21 -18.22
CA LEU A 506 12.04 2.74 -18.31
C LEU A 506 10.73 2.12 -17.77
N LEU A 507 9.94 2.90 -17.03
CA LEU A 507 8.62 2.54 -16.52
C LEU A 507 7.47 3.21 -17.29
N ASP A 508 7.77 4.11 -18.24
CA ASP A 508 6.78 4.88 -19.00
C ASP A 508 6.09 4.07 -20.10
N SER A 509 6.56 2.85 -20.41
CA SER A 509 5.84 1.98 -21.34
C SER A 509 4.51 1.46 -20.79
N VAL A 510 4.19 1.75 -19.51
CA VAL A 510 2.91 1.41 -18.87
C VAL A 510 2.15 2.70 -18.58
N ASP A 511 1.22 3.04 -19.46
CA ASP A 511 0.36 4.23 -19.47
C ASP A 511 -0.74 4.17 -18.37
N SER A 512 -0.33 3.87 -17.12
CA SER A 512 -1.20 3.77 -15.95
C SER A 512 -0.73 4.76 -14.87
N GLN A 513 -1.41 5.91 -14.79
CA GLN A 513 -1.08 7.04 -13.90
C GLN A 513 -0.92 6.68 -12.41
N GLU A 514 -1.48 5.57 -11.91
CA GLU A 514 -1.39 5.16 -10.50
C GLU A 514 -0.15 4.27 -10.18
N ALA A 515 0.21 3.36 -11.09
CA ALA A 515 1.44 2.56 -11.02
C ALA A 515 2.67 3.44 -11.31
N GLN A 516 2.55 4.33 -12.30
CA GLN A 516 3.48 5.44 -12.50
C GLN A 516 3.57 6.30 -11.24
N SER A 517 2.46 6.61 -10.55
CA SER A 517 2.51 7.44 -9.32
C SER A 517 3.33 6.79 -8.20
N THR A 518 3.22 5.48 -7.97
CA THR A 518 3.92 4.83 -6.85
C THR A 518 5.40 4.60 -7.15
N VAL A 519 5.72 4.19 -8.37
CA VAL A 519 7.13 4.00 -8.78
C VAL A 519 7.81 5.34 -9.07
N ALA A 520 7.14 6.31 -9.71
CA ALA A 520 7.68 7.67 -9.87
C ALA A 520 7.81 8.38 -8.52
N LYS A 521 6.94 8.14 -7.53
CA LYS A 521 7.19 8.60 -6.15
C LYS A 521 8.44 7.95 -5.57
N GLY A 522 8.64 6.65 -5.79
CA GLY A 522 9.87 5.95 -5.36
C GLY A 522 11.14 6.49 -6.04
N LEU A 523 11.08 6.75 -7.35
CA LEU A 523 12.20 7.31 -8.11
C LEU A 523 12.46 8.78 -7.79
N LEU A 524 11.41 9.57 -7.56
CA LEU A 524 11.53 10.94 -7.06
C LEU A 524 12.19 10.92 -5.68
N GLN A 525 11.78 10.01 -4.79
CA GLN A 525 12.44 9.82 -3.49
C GLN A 525 13.90 9.38 -3.64
N GLN A 526 14.23 8.57 -4.65
CA GLN A 526 15.62 8.18 -4.91
C GLN A 526 16.45 9.32 -5.49
N ALA A 527 15.90 10.10 -6.42
CA ALA A 527 16.55 11.29 -6.95
C ALA A 527 16.82 12.29 -5.82
N GLN A 528 15.87 12.48 -4.91
CA GLN A 528 16.03 13.28 -3.69
C GLN A 528 17.11 12.69 -2.77
N MET A 529 17.17 11.37 -2.58
CA MET A 529 18.17 10.71 -1.74
C MET A 529 19.59 10.79 -2.32
N ASN A 530 19.73 10.59 -3.64
CA ASN A 530 21.00 10.72 -4.34
C ASN A 530 21.52 12.16 -4.27
N LEU A 531 20.62 13.12 -4.49
CA LEU A 531 20.92 14.54 -4.38
C LEU A 531 21.35 14.93 -2.95
N TYR A 532 20.72 14.31 -1.94
CA TYR A 532 21.13 14.44 -0.54
C TYR A 532 22.54 13.88 -0.29
N GLU A 533 22.84 12.65 -0.72
CA GLU A 533 24.17 12.04 -0.51
C GLU A 533 25.27 12.82 -1.25
N GLU A 534 24.99 13.31 -2.45
CA GLU A 534 25.90 14.19 -3.20
C GLU A 534 26.14 15.52 -2.47
N SER A 535 25.06 16.17 -2.01
CA SER A 535 25.14 17.42 -1.25
C SER A 535 25.92 17.24 0.06
N LYS A 536 25.71 16.13 0.77
CA LYS A 536 26.43 15.77 1.99
C LYS A 536 27.93 15.56 1.74
N SER A 537 28.27 14.86 0.66
CA SER A 537 29.66 14.68 0.24
C SER A 537 30.33 16.02 -0.06
N ASN A 538 29.64 16.91 -0.78
CA ASN A 538 30.13 18.24 -1.13
C ASN A 538 30.32 19.14 0.10
N ILE A 539 29.41 19.10 1.09
CA ILE A 539 29.58 19.80 2.37
C ILE A 539 30.79 19.25 3.14
N GLY A 540 30.96 17.92 3.18
CA GLY A 540 32.11 17.29 3.82
C GLY A 540 33.45 17.66 3.17
N LEU A 541 33.46 17.86 1.85
CA LEU A 541 34.62 18.40 1.13
C LEU A 541 34.88 19.87 1.49
N ALA A 542 33.84 20.72 1.43
CA ALA A 542 33.93 22.13 1.78
C ALA A 542 34.49 22.34 3.19
N LYS A 543 33.98 21.59 4.18
CA LYS A 543 34.43 21.65 5.57
C LYS A 543 35.91 21.29 5.73
N ARG A 544 36.37 20.22 5.08
CA ARG A 544 37.79 19.80 5.10
C ARG A 544 38.70 20.83 4.45
N ALA A 545 38.27 21.40 3.33
CA ALA A 545 39.00 22.43 2.61
C ALA A 545 39.12 23.74 3.41
N VAL A 546 38.04 24.16 4.08
CA VAL A 546 38.05 25.32 4.99
C VAL A 546 38.96 25.08 6.20
N ILE A 547 38.97 23.86 6.77
CA ILE A 547 39.91 23.51 7.84
C ILE A 547 41.35 23.58 7.35
N ALA A 548 41.66 23.00 6.18
CA ALA A 548 43.00 23.05 5.59
C ALA A 548 43.46 24.48 5.29
N TYR A 549 42.54 25.35 4.87
CA TYR A 549 42.80 26.78 4.71
C TYR A 549 43.19 27.48 6.00
N ILE A 550 42.51 27.17 7.12
CA ILE A 550 42.86 27.74 8.43
C ILE A 550 44.20 27.18 8.94
N ASP A 551 44.40 25.87 8.85
CA ASP A 551 45.60 25.19 9.35
C ASP A 551 46.88 25.55 8.57
N SER A 552 46.74 25.89 7.28
CA SER A 552 47.83 26.35 6.40
C SER A 552 48.17 27.84 6.56
N ASN A 553 47.62 28.51 7.57
CA ASN A 553 47.77 29.95 7.78
C ASN A 553 47.20 30.77 6.59
N TYR A 554 46.00 30.41 6.16
CA TYR A 554 45.19 31.06 5.13
C TYR A 554 45.72 30.90 3.68
N ASP A 555 46.25 29.72 3.33
CA ASP A 555 46.68 29.41 1.97
C ASP A 555 45.48 29.19 1.02
N ARG A 556 45.32 30.11 0.09
CA ARG A 556 44.17 30.22 -0.81
C ARG A 556 44.00 29.03 -1.74
N GLU A 557 45.06 28.26 -2.00
CA GLU A 557 44.96 27.05 -2.84
C GLU A 557 43.98 26.03 -2.25
N HIS A 558 43.80 26.00 -0.93
CA HIS A 558 42.88 25.05 -0.28
C HIS A 558 41.39 25.36 -0.50
N ILE A 559 41.02 26.61 -0.80
CA ILE A 559 39.61 27.01 -0.99
C ILE A 559 39.21 27.20 -2.46
N ALA A 560 40.12 26.99 -3.41
CA ALA A 560 39.93 27.30 -4.83
C ALA A 560 38.66 26.66 -5.45
N ASN A 561 38.33 25.44 -5.05
CA ASN A 561 37.21 24.68 -5.63
C ASN A 561 35.95 24.64 -4.75
N VAL A 562 36.01 25.20 -3.54
CA VAL A 562 34.93 25.07 -2.55
C VAL A 562 33.71 25.90 -2.95
N ALA A 563 33.90 27.03 -3.62
CA ALA A 563 32.78 27.84 -4.11
C ALA A 563 31.90 27.07 -5.11
N VAL A 564 32.52 26.32 -6.03
CA VAL A 564 31.82 25.47 -7.00
C VAL A 564 31.02 24.36 -6.30
N CYS A 565 31.58 23.77 -5.23
CA CYS A 565 30.85 22.79 -4.42
C CYS A 565 29.61 23.40 -3.76
N LEU A 566 29.70 24.63 -3.25
CA LEU A 566 28.57 25.33 -2.64
C LEU A 566 27.50 25.74 -3.66
N GLU A 567 27.89 26.18 -4.85
CA GLU A 567 26.97 26.46 -5.95
C GLU A 567 26.22 25.19 -6.41
N SER A 568 26.90 24.05 -6.44
CA SER A 568 26.29 22.75 -6.73
C SER A 568 25.22 22.37 -5.68
N ILE A 569 25.50 22.58 -4.39
CA ILE A 569 24.51 22.39 -3.32
C ILE A 569 23.35 23.39 -3.44
N GLY A 570 23.62 24.64 -3.82
CA GLY A 570 22.58 25.63 -4.10
C GLY A 570 21.64 25.18 -5.22
N GLY A 571 22.19 24.66 -6.32
CA GLY A 571 21.42 24.08 -7.41
C GLY A 571 20.56 22.88 -6.98
N ALA A 572 21.08 22.04 -6.08
CA ALA A 572 20.33 20.93 -5.49
C ALA A 572 19.09 21.41 -4.72
N PHE A 573 19.22 22.46 -3.89
CA PHE A 573 18.07 23.03 -3.19
C PHE A 573 17.07 23.71 -4.11
N SER A 574 17.53 24.28 -5.23
CA SER A 574 16.65 24.83 -6.26
C SER A 574 15.74 23.74 -6.87
N ILE A 575 16.30 22.55 -7.14
CA ILE A 575 15.55 21.40 -7.66
C ILE A 575 14.53 20.88 -6.64
N ILE A 576 14.87 20.87 -5.35
CA ILE A 576 13.98 20.42 -4.26
C ILE A 576 12.90 21.48 -3.95
N GLY A 577 13.16 22.75 -4.29
CA GLY A 577 12.25 23.88 -4.04
C GLY A 577 12.43 24.55 -2.68
N ILE A 578 13.63 24.48 -2.07
CA ILE A 578 13.95 25.13 -0.79
C ILE A 578 14.74 26.42 -1.06
N GLU A 579 14.03 27.49 -1.36
CA GLU A 579 14.59 28.78 -1.82
C GLU A 579 15.59 29.40 -0.82
N ASN A 580 15.30 29.35 0.49
CA ASN A 580 16.17 29.96 1.49
C ASN A 580 17.53 29.24 1.60
N ALA A 581 17.55 27.92 1.44
CA ALA A 581 18.78 27.13 1.45
C ALA A 581 19.61 27.34 0.18
N GLU A 582 18.96 27.48 -0.98
CA GLU A 582 19.63 27.87 -2.24
C GLU A 582 20.34 29.22 -2.09
N ILE A 583 19.62 30.24 -1.61
CA ILE A 583 20.15 31.59 -1.41
C ILE A 583 21.34 31.57 -0.44
N LEU A 584 21.22 30.81 0.65
CA LEU A 584 22.26 30.67 1.66
C LEU A 584 23.57 30.11 1.07
N MET A 585 23.49 29.02 0.30
CA MET A 585 24.66 28.37 -0.30
C MET A 585 25.32 29.23 -1.37
N ASN A 586 24.53 29.88 -2.22
CA ASN A 586 25.06 30.79 -3.24
C ASN A 586 25.78 32.00 -2.61
N ARG A 587 25.26 32.53 -1.49
CA ARG A 587 25.92 33.60 -0.72
C ARG A 587 27.24 33.15 -0.11
N CYS A 588 27.27 31.93 0.43
CA CYS A 588 28.50 31.33 0.94
C CYS A 588 29.55 31.19 -0.18
N ALA A 589 29.15 30.75 -1.38
CA ALA A 589 30.03 30.65 -2.54
C ALA A 589 30.62 32.02 -2.95
N VAL A 590 29.79 33.06 -2.99
CA VAL A 590 30.24 34.44 -3.30
C VAL A 590 31.25 34.92 -2.26
N LEU A 591 30.96 34.74 -0.97
CA LEU A 591 31.89 35.13 0.10
C LEU A 591 33.23 34.40 -0.05
N LEU A 592 33.20 33.11 -0.33
CA LEU A 592 34.40 32.31 -0.50
C LEU A 592 35.23 32.74 -1.72
N ASN A 593 34.57 33.08 -2.83
CA ASN A 593 35.21 33.65 -4.01
C ASN A 593 35.85 35.02 -3.72
N THR A 594 35.21 35.86 -2.91
CA THR A 594 35.81 37.15 -2.50
C THR A 594 37.05 36.96 -1.61
N ALA A 595 37.04 35.96 -0.73
CA ALA A 595 38.18 35.58 0.09
C ALA A 595 39.34 35.01 -0.76
N TYR A 596 39.02 34.18 -1.75
CA TYR A 596 40.01 33.63 -2.70
C TYR A 596 40.69 34.73 -3.54
N GLN A 597 39.91 35.72 -4.01
CA GLN A 597 40.44 36.85 -4.80
C GLN A 597 41.35 37.81 -3.98
N GLY A 598 41.42 37.65 -2.66
CA GLY A 598 42.31 38.44 -1.79
C GLY A 598 41.83 39.87 -1.51
N ASN A 599 40.53 40.14 -1.66
CA ASN A 599 39.91 41.44 -1.37
C ASN A 599 39.41 41.56 0.08
N SER A 600 39.70 40.57 0.93
CA SER A 600 39.32 40.55 2.34
C SER A 600 40.27 41.42 3.17
N ASN A 601 39.75 42.52 3.73
CA ASN A 601 40.47 43.34 4.71
C ASN A 601 40.93 42.45 5.89
N GLU A 602 42.21 42.51 6.28
CA GLU A 602 42.85 41.65 7.29
C GLU A 602 42.15 41.61 8.67
N GLY A 603 41.23 42.55 8.97
CA GLY A 603 40.42 42.57 10.20
C GLY A 603 39.05 41.88 10.10
N VAL A 604 38.60 41.49 8.91
CA VAL A 604 37.29 40.85 8.66
C VAL A 604 37.42 39.32 8.59
N VAL A 605 38.64 38.79 8.57
CA VAL A 605 38.96 37.39 8.24
C VAL A 605 38.36 36.36 9.22
N ASP A 606 38.16 36.71 10.49
CA ASP A 606 37.65 35.78 11.51
C ASP A 606 36.10 35.69 11.52
N ASP A 607 35.41 36.78 11.18
CA ASP A 607 33.94 36.91 11.27
C ASP A 607 33.21 36.19 10.13
N TRP A 608 33.75 36.22 8.89
CA TRP A 608 33.12 35.52 7.78
C TRP A 608 33.30 33.99 7.85
N LEU A 609 34.38 33.50 8.47
CA LEU A 609 34.61 32.07 8.67
C LEU A 609 33.64 31.48 9.69
N GLU A 610 33.35 32.21 10.76
CA GLU A 610 32.33 31.83 11.75
C GLU A 610 30.94 31.76 11.10
N ARG A 611 30.56 32.78 10.33
CA ARG A 611 29.29 32.80 9.60
C ARG A 611 29.18 31.70 8.54
N LEU A 612 30.27 31.38 7.84
CA LEU A 612 30.33 30.27 6.90
C LEU A 612 30.15 28.92 7.61
N ALA A 613 30.81 28.73 8.76
CA ALA A 613 30.70 27.50 9.54
C ALA A 613 29.28 27.29 10.05
N ASP A 614 28.64 28.35 10.56
CA ASP A 614 27.24 28.30 11.01
C ASP A 614 26.30 27.96 9.84
N ALA A 615 26.48 28.60 8.68
CA ALA A 615 25.69 28.30 7.47
C ALA A 615 25.83 26.84 7.02
N LEU A 616 27.07 26.30 7.03
CA LEU A 616 27.32 24.90 6.68
C LEU A 616 26.66 23.92 7.66
N VAL A 617 26.68 24.23 8.96
CA VAL A 617 26.05 23.39 9.99
C VAL A 617 24.52 23.44 9.87
N SER A 618 23.95 24.62 9.64
CA SER A 618 22.50 24.79 9.42
C SER A 618 22.01 23.98 8.23
N VAL A 619 22.75 23.98 7.13
CA VAL A 619 22.41 23.22 5.92
C VAL A 619 22.67 21.72 6.08
N GLU A 620 23.75 21.32 6.77
CA GLU A 620 24.01 19.92 7.12
C GLU A 620 22.84 19.34 7.95
N TYR A 621 22.36 20.10 8.94
CA TYR A 621 21.20 19.71 9.75
C TYR A 621 19.90 19.63 8.95
N LEU A 622 19.65 20.60 8.06
CA LEU A 622 18.49 20.56 7.16
C LEU A 622 18.50 19.30 6.29
N LEU A 623 19.65 18.97 5.70
CA LEU A 623 19.80 17.77 4.88
C LEU A 623 19.51 16.50 5.70
N GLU A 624 20.01 16.41 6.94
CA GLU A 624 19.74 15.25 7.82
C GLU A 624 18.26 15.10 8.20
N GLU A 625 17.54 16.21 8.41
CA GLU A 625 16.09 16.20 8.65
C GLU A 625 15.30 15.76 7.41
N LEU A 626 15.69 16.25 6.22
CA LEU A 626 15.10 15.85 4.94
C LEU A 626 15.30 14.35 4.67
N ALA A 627 16.51 13.83 4.88
CA ALA A 627 16.82 12.41 4.71
C ALA A 627 16.06 11.51 5.72
N ALA A 628 15.69 12.04 6.88
CA ALA A 628 14.91 11.32 7.87
C ALA A 628 13.38 11.37 7.61
N GLY A 629 12.93 12.03 6.54
CA GLY A 629 11.52 12.13 6.16
C GLY A 629 10.66 12.92 7.15
N ARG A 630 11.28 13.76 7.99
CA ARG A 630 10.56 14.62 8.94
C ARG A 630 10.19 15.93 8.25
N ALA A 631 9.02 16.48 8.59
CA ALA A 631 8.68 17.83 8.16
C ALA A 631 9.71 18.79 8.76
N VAL A 632 10.26 19.68 7.93
CA VAL A 632 11.24 20.69 8.35
C VAL A 632 10.66 21.44 9.54
N ASP A 633 11.33 21.32 10.69
CA ASP A 633 10.87 21.94 11.92
C ASP A 633 10.97 23.47 11.78
N ASN A 634 10.01 24.22 12.32
CA ASN A 634 9.97 25.69 12.26
C ASN A 634 11.23 26.34 12.85
N MET A 635 12.02 25.58 13.62
CA MET A 635 13.30 26.00 14.17
C MET A 635 14.43 25.97 13.14
N VAL A 636 14.40 25.05 12.17
CA VAL A 636 15.43 24.92 11.11
C VAL A 636 15.25 26.01 10.08
N ASP A 637 14.01 26.29 9.66
CA ASP A 637 13.72 27.39 8.73
C ASP A 637 14.18 28.73 9.32
N LYS A 638 13.91 28.97 10.60
CA LYS A 638 14.40 30.16 11.31
C LYS A 638 15.93 30.22 11.36
N LEU A 639 16.60 29.09 11.57
CA LEU A 639 18.06 29.03 11.61
C LEU A 639 18.69 29.38 10.25
N ILE A 640 18.07 28.90 9.16
CA ILE A 640 18.47 29.22 7.79
C ILE A 640 18.20 30.70 7.50
N ASP A 641 17.04 31.22 7.87
CA ASP A 641 16.70 32.64 7.70
C ASP A 641 17.68 33.55 8.47
N ASP A 642 17.99 33.21 9.72
CA ASP A 642 18.95 33.94 10.55
C ASP A 642 20.36 33.90 9.93
N SER A 643 20.75 32.75 9.37
CA SER A 643 22.03 32.58 8.66
C SER A 643 22.08 33.37 7.35
N VAL A 644 20.98 33.43 6.60
CA VAL A 644 20.86 34.28 5.40
C VAL A 644 20.99 35.75 5.77
N LEU A 645 20.35 36.21 6.85
CA LEU A 645 20.46 37.58 7.35
C LEU A 645 21.87 37.90 7.85
N ALA A 646 22.54 36.96 8.51
CA ALA A 646 23.90 37.13 9.00
C ALA A 646 24.95 37.28 7.88
N LEU A 647 24.63 36.82 6.66
CA LEU A 647 25.50 36.94 5.48
C LEU A 647 25.15 38.14 4.58
N GLN A 648 24.18 38.99 4.97
CA GLN A 648 23.96 40.33 4.38
C GLN A 648 25.02 41.32 4.89
#